data_AF-A0A249SMD0-F1
#
_entry.id   AF-A0A249SMD0-F1
#
_cell.length_a   1.000
_cell.length_b   1.000
_cell.length_c   1.000
_cell.angle_alpha   90.00
_cell.angle_beta   90.00
_cell.angle_gamma   90.00
#
_symmetry.space_group_name_H-M   'P 1'
#
loop_
_entity.id
_entity.type
_entity.pdbx_description
1 polymer ?
#
loop_
_entity_poly.entity_id
_entity_poly.type
_entity_poly.pdbx_seq_one_letter_code
_entity_poly.pdbx_strand_id
1 'polypeptide(L)'
;MELKFYAPIDCEIVNIDKCSDPTFSQKLLGDGFLIKPKKGDFSLPFDEAKVVMIFDTKHAYGFDIDGLGILIHCGLETVSLKGKPFITTLQENQKVILGEKLFDVNLKYLKEKNISSETPIVFDKKVEIKNFKEGNYKKGELVCSIEFTEEKKEVVIETIEDFFNAKNKYEKVAFEINKLVGSKENYKEVYNCMTRLRFTIIDKSKVDENELLKISLVKQLVWNGNELQVVIGQEVFKVKDEIANQNQFIQSISNSNEKKSVFGSFFQMIGGTMIRTIPIMTGSGMIQALIAILVLCKVMPNIVTSQNPAQGSISLFDPNLNVGWVVLFIAGRSAGFFMGIAISYTAADYFKLNPVLGVGLGIIMCSPIIFLDGGQNGIGFEKVWWDLGNLSTPNTPFNSISKVFRIVPLGTKTLTLIPIIYIAKKVDEWVRKWMPITLDLLFRPLIVFLISALFGFFIVTPSWNLIEALLGGIFFYLAQAPLGIGVGLAVALWQVCVIFGLHAPLSILGQIEYIANRGWGYLYIASTLSTWSQVGALIGVAIVAKNSLLKKQAWGMVPMGVLGITEPILYGIMLPKRRPLYAGIMSAFISGALLNWLKVSGRLSTGMGIFSALGYFSEPPFGGIAPLDPLTNGLLYIMGCIVATALGVAFTIIIYKERVDENTLINKVTKKLINKIIKNKDLDKALVKEVENHLKSIEKIYSADEIKFLKQQEKIIQEYLRMQTAINNKIVKNDEKIEKLFAKGKKAIKNNNQTKALEIKSQIDTLSMLDLSEDEKIKDLQRQKIDFDGINKLKKEKINYIEELLAFVEEKQILDLNQFKEEYFDGTNSLLKNYGI
;
A
#
# COMPACT_ATOMS: atom_id res chain seq x y z
N MET A 1 -46.79 -3.48 -19.53
CA MET A 1 -47.64 -3.53 -18.33
C MET A 1 -48.18 -2.13 -18.08
N GLU A 2 -49.40 -2.01 -17.55
CA GLU A 2 -50.03 -0.73 -17.20
C GLU A 2 -50.21 -0.68 -15.68
N LEU A 3 -49.76 0.40 -15.05
CA LEU A 3 -49.77 0.64 -13.61
C LEU A 3 -50.57 1.90 -13.31
N LYS A 4 -51.43 1.87 -12.28
CA LYS A 4 -52.17 3.04 -11.82
C LYS A 4 -51.41 3.78 -10.72
N PHE A 5 -51.33 5.10 -10.83
CA PHE A 5 -50.72 5.96 -9.82
C PHE A 5 -51.81 6.78 -9.11
N TYR A 6 -51.87 6.65 -7.79
CA TYR A 6 -52.80 7.36 -6.92
C TYR A 6 -52.04 8.39 -6.07
N ALA A 7 -52.71 9.44 -5.60
CA ALA A 7 -52.07 10.43 -4.76
C ALA A 7 -51.67 9.82 -3.39
N PRO A 8 -50.37 9.79 -3.01
CA PRO A 8 -49.92 9.15 -1.77
C PRO A 8 -50.30 9.96 -0.52
N ILE A 9 -50.73 11.21 -0.69
CA ILE A 9 -51.06 12.14 0.38
C ILE A 9 -51.95 13.26 -0.18
N ASP A 10 -52.56 14.07 0.69
CA ASP A 10 -53.14 15.34 0.26
C ASP A 10 -52.03 16.28 -0.22
N CYS A 11 -51.98 16.56 -1.53
CA CYS A 11 -50.87 17.26 -2.16
C CYS A 11 -51.27 18.01 -3.42
N GLU A 12 -50.34 18.81 -3.91
CA GLU A 12 -50.30 19.23 -5.31
C GLU A 12 -49.28 18.35 -6.04
N ILE A 13 -49.66 17.82 -7.21
CA ILE A 13 -48.78 16.99 -8.05
C ILE A 13 -48.54 17.73 -9.36
N VAL A 14 -47.26 17.92 -9.70
CA VAL A 14 -46.81 18.57 -10.93
C VAL A 14 -45.76 17.72 -11.64
N ASN A 15 -45.40 18.09 -12.86
CA ASN A 15 -44.35 17.40 -13.60
C ASN A 15 -42.98 17.53 -12.90
N ILE A 16 -42.16 16.48 -13.00
CA ILE A 16 -40.86 16.37 -12.32
C ILE A 16 -39.87 17.45 -12.77
N ASP A 17 -40.00 17.97 -13.98
CA ASP A 17 -39.21 19.08 -14.53
C ASP A 17 -39.34 20.39 -13.73
N LYS A 18 -40.41 20.54 -12.93
CA LYS A 18 -40.62 21.68 -12.03
C LYS A 18 -40.00 21.50 -10.64
N CYS A 19 -39.24 20.44 -10.42
CA CYS A 19 -38.50 20.22 -9.16
C CYS A 19 -37.39 21.27 -9.01
N SER A 20 -37.21 21.82 -7.81
CA SER A 20 -36.14 22.79 -7.58
C SER A 20 -34.72 22.20 -7.62
N ASP A 21 -34.59 20.87 -7.51
CA ASP A 21 -33.32 20.16 -7.63
C ASP A 21 -33.01 19.78 -9.11
N PRO A 22 -31.84 20.18 -9.66
CA PRO A 22 -31.43 19.86 -11.03
C PRO A 22 -31.39 18.37 -11.36
N THR A 23 -31.07 17.52 -10.38
CA THR A 23 -30.94 16.06 -10.57
C THR A 23 -32.27 15.44 -10.98
N PHE A 24 -33.36 15.92 -10.37
CA PHE A 24 -34.72 15.45 -10.63
C PHE A 24 -35.35 16.20 -11.81
N SER A 25 -35.21 17.52 -11.88
CA SER A 25 -35.80 18.31 -12.98
C SER A 25 -35.20 18.00 -14.35
N GLN A 26 -33.92 17.59 -14.41
CA GLN A 26 -33.28 17.12 -15.64
C GLN A 26 -33.52 15.62 -15.90
N LYS A 27 -34.33 14.93 -15.08
CA LYS A 27 -34.68 13.52 -15.23
C LYS A 27 -33.47 12.57 -15.24
N LEU A 28 -32.37 12.94 -14.57
CA LEU A 28 -31.16 12.10 -14.49
C LEU A 28 -31.41 10.79 -13.73
N LEU A 29 -32.40 10.79 -12.84
CA LEU A 29 -32.85 9.62 -12.07
C LEU A 29 -34.11 8.97 -12.65
N GLY A 30 -34.52 9.37 -13.85
CA GLY A 30 -35.69 8.83 -14.55
C GLY A 30 -36.86 9.81 -14.67
N ASP A 31 -37.87 9.39 -15.44
CA ASP A 31 -39.16 10.07 -15.53
C ASP A 31 -39.92 9.95 -14.19
N GLY A 32 -40.87 10.84 -13.93
CA GLY A 32 -41.53 10.88 -12.62
C GLY A 32 -42.50 12.03 -12.40
N PHE A 33 -42.86 12.23 -11.12
CA PHE A 33 -43.72 13.30 -10.64
C PHE A 33 -43.09 14.04 -9.48
N LEU A 34 -43.41 15.33 -9.35
CA LEU A 34 -43.07 16.10 -8.16
C LEU A 34 -44.31 16.27 -7.28
N ILE A 35 -44.19 15.87 -6.02
CA ILE A 35 -45.25 16.04 -5.02
C ILE A 35 -44.92 17.19 -4.09
N LYS A 36 -45.88 18.10 -3.90
CA LYS A 36 -45.85 19.16 -2.89
C LYS A 36 -46.86 18.81 -1.79
N PRO A 37 -46.41 18.18 -0.69
CA PRO A 37 -47.31 17.64 0.33
C PRO A 37 -47.95 18.75 1.17
N LYS A 38 -49.24 18.60 1.49
CA LYS A 38 -49.97 19.47 2.42
C LYS A 38 -50.05 18.89 3.84
N LYS A 39 -49.89 17.57 3.96
CA LYS A 39 -49.88 16.80 5.21
C LYS A 39 -48.60 15.96 5.31
N GLY A 40 -48.40 15.27 6.43
CA GLY A 40 -47.20 14.47 6.69
C GLY A 40 -47.36 12.94 6.51
N ASP A 41 -48.57 12.40 6.35
CA ASP A 41 -48.87 10.97 6.40
C ASP A 41 -48.88 10.28 5.01
N PHE A 42 -47.72 9.85 4.52
CA PHE A 42 -47.61 9.22 3.19
C PHE A 42 -48.12 7.78 3.18
N SER A 43 -48.85 7.39 2.13
CA SER A 43 -49.27 6.01 1.85
C SER A 43 -48.78 5.53 0.48
N LEU A 44 -48.85 4.21 0.24
CA LEU A 44 -48.47 3.63 -1.04
C LEU A 44 -49.37 4.18 -2.17
N PRO A 45 -48.80 4.71 -3.26
CA PRO A 45 -49.56 5.25 -4.39
C PRO A 45 -49.82 4.24 -5.53
N PHE A 46 -49.68 2.95 -5.29
CA PHE A 46 -49.81 1.88 -6.29
C PHE A 46 -50.63 0.71 -5.73
N ASP A 47 -51.17 -0.14 -6.60
CA ASP A 47 -52.03 -1.28 -6.20
C ASP A 47 -51.30 -2.24 -5.23
N GLU A 48 -50.06 -2.62 -5.56
CA GLU A 48 -49.14 -3.35 -4.70
C GLU A 48 -47.69 -3.00 -5.01
N ALA A 49 -46.80 -3.09 -4.02
CA ALA A 49 -45.36 -2.92 -4.22
C ALA A 49 -44.54 -3.67 -3.17
N LYS A 50 -43.32 -4.08 -3.53
CA LYS A 50 -42.35 -4.63 -2.59
C LYS A 50 -41.36 -3.54 -2.18
N VAL A 51 -41.18 -3.31 -0.88
CA VAL A 51 -40.12 -2.42 -0.38
C VAL A 51 -38.77 -3.09 -0.64
N VAL A 52 -37.91 -2.46 -1.43
CA VAL A 52 -36.57 -3.00 -1.76
C VAL A 52 -35.44 -2.26 -1.06
N MET A 53 -35.69 -1.02 -0.61
CA MET A 53 -34.66 -0.19 0.01
C MET A 53 -35.27 0.88 0.91
N ILE A 54 -34.71 1.07 2.11
CA ILE A 54 -35.04 2.19 2.98
C ILE A 54 -33.75 2.91 3.39
N PHE A 55 -33.55 4.14 2.95
CA PHE A 55 -32.32 4.89 3.23
C PHE A 55 -32.12 5.13 4.73
N ASP A 56 -30.87 5.17 5.20
CA ASP A 56 -30.53 5.27 6.64
C ASP A 56 -31.15 6.49 7.33
N THR A 57 -31.13 7.64 6.65
CA THR A 57 -31.74 8.87 7.16
C THR A 57 -33.24 8.97 6.90
N LYS A 58 -33.88 7.88 6.44
CA LYS A 58 -35.34 7.74 6.22
C LYS A 58 -35.96 8.82 5.32
N HIS A 59 -35.14 9.45 4.50
CA HIS A 59 -35.56 10.50 3.58
C HIS A 59 -36.05 9.94 2.25
N ALA A 60 -35.67 8.71 1.88
CA ALA A 60 -36.04 8.10 0.62
C ALA A 60 -36.36 6.61 0.79
N TYR A 61 -37.24 6.11 -0.08
CA TYR A 61 -37.81 4.78 -0.04
C TYR A 61 -37.88 4.21 -1.45
N GLY A 62 -37.27 3.04 -1.65
CA GLY A 62 -37.26 2.32 -2.91
C GLY A 62 -38.26 1.16 -2.92
N PHE A 63 -39.03 1.05 -4.00
CA PHE A 63 -40.03 0.02 -4.22
C PHE A 63 -39.79 -0.70 -5.56
N ASP A 64 -40.22 -1.95 -5.65
CA ASP A 64 -40.25 -2.73 -6.90
C ASP A 64 -41.68 -3.20 -7.18
N ILE A 65 -42.13 -3.00 -8.42
CA ILE A 65 -43.42 -3.46 -8.94
C ILE A 65 -43.15 -4.17 -10.27
N ASP A 66 -43.21 -5.50 -10.29
CA ASP A 66 -42.96 -6.32 -11.48
C ASP A 66 -41.68 -5.92 -12.25
N GLY A 67 -40.60 -5.65 -11.50
CA GLY A 67 -39.31 -5.25 -12.03
C GLY A 67 -39.20 -3.77 -12.45
N LEU A 68 -40.21 -2.93 -12.20
CA LEU A 68 -40.11 -1.47 -12.27
C LEU A 68 -39.66 -0.93 -10.91
N GLY A 69 -38.46 -0.37 -10.84
CA GLY A 69 -37.94 0.29 -9.64
C GLY A 69 -38.51 1.70 -9.50
N ILE A 70 -39.01 2.02 -8.31
CA ILE A 70 -39.63 3.29 -7.98
C ILE A 70 -38.92 3.88 -6.77
N LEU A 71 -38.54 5.14 -6.84
CA LEU A 71 -37.93 5.87 -5.72
C LEU A 71 -38.83 7.02 -5.30
N ILE A 72 -39.23 7.05 -4.03
CA ILE A 72 -39.91 8.18 -3.40
C ILE A 72 -38.90 8.89 -2.49
N HIS A 73 -38.50 10.12 -2.85
CA HIS A 73 -37.55 10.92 -2.07
C HIS A 73 -38.27 12.09 -1.43
N CYS A 74 -38.24 12.21 -0.10
CA CYS A 74 -39.08 13.12 0.68
C CYS A 74 -38.34 14.35 1.19
N GLY A 75 -38.67 15.50 0.62
CA GLY A 75 -38.00 16.77 0.88
C GLY A 75 -36.59 16.81 0.28
N LEU A 76 -36.19 17.97 -0.23
CA LEU A 76 -34.85 18.15 -0.81
C LEU A 76 -33.85 18.46 0.30
N GLU A 77 -32.64 17.91 0.23
CA GLU A 77 -31.58 18.05 1.25
C GLU A 77 -31.89 17.52 2.67
N THR A 78 -32.98 16.76 2.84
CA THR A 78 -33.40 16.19 4.14
C THR A 78 -32.43 15.15 4.70
N VAL A 79 -31.47 14.67 3.89
CA VAL A 79 -30.33 13.84 4.33
C VAL A 79 -29.56 14.51 5.47
N SER A 80 -29.38 15.82 5.40
CA SER A 80 -28.68 16.62 6.42
C SER A 80 -29.33 16.54 7.82
N LEU A 81 -30.61 16.19 7.88
CA LEU A 81 -31.41 16.11 9.10
C LEU A 81 -31.29 14.77 9.84
N LYS A 82 -30.55 13.80 9.29
CA LYS A 82 -30.21 12.51 9.93
C LYS A 82 -31.45 11.76 10.47
N GLY A 83 -32.54 11.72 9.71
CA GLY A 83 -33.76 10.97 10.06
C GLY A 83 -34.70 11.62 11.06
N LYS A 84 -34.34 12.74 11.68
CA LYS A 84 -35.17 13.40 12.71
C LYS A 84 -36.62 13.72 12.32
N PRO A 85 -36.94 14.17 11.09
CA PRO A 85 -38.32 14.53 10.76
C PRO A 85 -39.18 13.34 10.32
N PHE A 86 -38.61 12.13 10.21
CA PHE A 86 -39.29 10.98 9.62
C PHE A 86 -39.60 9.92 10.66
N ILE A 87 -40.80 9.35 10.60
CA ILE A 87 -41.22 8.20 11.40
C ILE A 87 -41.74 7.13 10.43
N THR A 88 -41.17 5.94 10.46
CA THR A 88 -41.62 4.84 9.60
C THR A 88 -41.57 3.52 10.35
N THR A 89 -42.55 2.66 10.07
CA THR A 89 -42.60 1.27 10.55
C THR A 89 -42.31 0.28 9.42
N LEU A 90 -42.00 0.76 8.21
CA LEU A 90 -41.69 -0.09 7.06
C LEU A 90 -40.40 -0.87 7.28
N GLN A 91 -40.40 -2.12 6.82
CA GLN A 91 -39.22 -2.99 6.77
C GLN A 91 -38.85 -3.32 5.32
N GLU A 92 -37.57 -3.54 5.06
CA GLU A 92 -37.11 -4.02 3.75
C GLU A 92 -37.70 -5.41 3.45
N ASN A 93 -37.98 -5.68 2.18
CA ASN A 93 -38.69 -6.86 1.67
C ASN A 93 -40.16 -6.99 2.09
N GLN A 94 -40.73 -6.02 2.82
CA GLN A 94 -42.18 -5.98 3.10
C GLN A 94 -42.96 -5.74 1.81
N LYS A 95 -44.03 -6.52 1.58
CA LYS A 95 -45.05 -6.19 0.58
C LYS A 95 -46.05 -5.23 1.20
N VAL A 96 -46.35 -4.15 0.49
CA VAL A 96 -47.33 -3.13 0.87
C VAL A 96 -48.37 -3.00 -0.23
N ILE A 97 -49.61 -2.69 0.15
CA ILE A 97 -50.73 -2.53 -0.79
C ILE A 97 -51.25 -1.08 -0.80
N LEU A 98 -52.05 -0.74 -1.80
CA LEU A 98 -52.61 0.60 -1.99
C LEU A 98 -53.20 1.18 -0.71
N GLY A 99 -52.78 2.41 -0.38
CA GLY A 99 -53.28 3.13 0.80
C GLY A 99 -52.66 2.72 2.13
N GLU A 100 -51.84 1.66 2.16
CA GLU A 100 -51.08 1.30 3.36
C GLU A 100 -50.04 2.38 3.69
N LYS A 101 -49.88 2.66 4.99
CA LYS A 101 -49.03 3.75 5.47
C LYS A 101 -47.56 3.43 5.23
N LEU A 102 -46.83 4.37 4.63
CA LEU A 102 -45.40 4.26 4.40
C LEU A 102 -44.59 4.91 5.53
N PHE A 103 -44.77 6.22 5.71
CA PHE A 103 -44.04 7.00 6.69
C PHE A 103 -44.76 8.32 6.99
N ASP A 104 -44.47 8.89 8.16
CA ASP A 104 -44.83 10.25 8.51
C ASP A 104 -43.63 11.19 8.37
N VAL A 105 -43.85 12.39 7.85
CA VAL A 105 -42.88 13.47 7.82
C VAL A 105 -43.40 14.71 8.57
N ASN A 106 -42.59 15.27 9.45
CA ASN A 106 -42.90 16.51 10.16
C ASN A 106 -42.65 17.73 9.26
N LEU A 107 -43.66 18.11 8.47
CA LEU A 107 -43.58 19.27 7.57
C LEU A 107 -43.32 20.60 8.29
N LYS A 108 -43.80 20.77 9.52
CA LYS A 108 -43.54 21.99 10.32
C LYS A 108 -42.05 22.11 10.63
N TYR A 109 -41.42 21.01 11.00
CA TYR A 109 -39.98 20.95 11.28
C TYR A 109 -39.13 21.26 10.03
N LEU A 110 -39.53 20.77 8.85
CA LEU A 110 -38.85 21.12 7.60
C LEU A 110 -38.93 22.63 7.32
N LYS A 111 -40.12 23.22 7.52
CA LYS A 111 -40.33 24.66 7.37
C LYS A 111 -39.50 25.49 8.35
N GLU A 112 -39.41 25.08 9.62
CA GLU A 112 -38.57 25.74 10.64
C GLU A 112 -37.07 25.70 10.30
N LYS A 113 -36.62 24.68 9.56
CA LYS A 113 -35.23 24.52 9.12
C LYS A 113 -34.94 25.12 7.74
N ASN A 114 -35.92 25.79 7.11
CA ASN A 114 -35.83 26.30 5.74
C ASN A 114 -35.43 25.23 4.72
N ILE A 115 -35.92 24.00 4.90
CA ILE A 115 -35.66 22.87 4.01
C ILE A 115 -36.94 22.57 3.21
N SER A 116 -36.78 22.31 1.91
CA SER A 116 -37.91 22.07 1.00
C SER A 116 -38.63 20.77 1.34
N SER A 117 -39.96 20.79 1.27
CA SER A 117 -40.81 19.59 1.40
C SER A 117 -41.15 18.95 0.04
N GLU A 118 -40.52 19.40 -1.05
CA GLU A 118 -40.71 18.80 -2.37
C GLU A 118 -40.29 17.33 -2.37
N THR A 119 -41.20 16.47 -2.83
CA THR A 119 -41.05 15.02 -2.79
C THR A 119 -41.12 14.44 -4.20
N PRO A 120 -39.98 14.26 -4.89
CA PRO A 120 -39.98 13.60 -6.19
C PRO A 120 -40.23 12.09 -6.09
N ILE A 121 -41.02 11.57 -7.04
CA ILE A 121 -41.21 10.15 -7.30
C ILE A 121 -40.67 9.86 -8.70
N VAL A 122 -39.71 8.95 -8.83
CA VAL A 122 -39.05 8.62 -10.12
C VAL A 122 -39.02 7.12 -10.40
N PHE A 123 -38.96 6.78 -11.69
CA PHE A 123 -38.93 5.41 -12.20
C PHE A 123 -37.55 5.08 -12.79
N ASP A 124 -37.01 3.90 -12.47
CA ASP A 124 -35.67 3.47 -12.92
C ASP A 124 -35.61 3.00 -14.39
N LYS A 125 -36.76 2.88 -15.04
CA LYS A 125 -36.94 2.56 -16.46
C LYS A 125 -37.68 3.69 -17.16
N LYS A 126 -37.57 3.70 -18.49
CA LYS A 126 -38.36 4.60 -19.33
C LYS A 126 -39.84 4.21 -19.24
N VAL A 127 -40.69 5.16 -18.84
CA VAL A 127 -42.14 4.95 -18.70
C VAL A 127 -42.91 5.95 -19.55
N GLU A 128 -44.12 5.57 -19.98
CA GLU A 128 -45.06 6.47 -20.64
C GLU A 128 -46.21 6.81 -19.68
N ILE A 129 -46.34 8.09 -19.31
CA ILE A 129 -47.38 8.57 -18.40
C ILE A 129 -48.60 9.03 -19.21
N LYS A 130 -49.74 8.37 -19.05
CA LYS A 130 -51.00 8.64 -19.74
C LYS A 130 -52.01 9.32 -18.81
N ASN A 131 -52.79 10.24 -19.35
CA ASN A 131 -53.90 10.93 -18.67
C ASN A 131 -53.51 11.77 -17.42
N PHE A 132 -52.25 12.18 -17.29
CA PHE A 132 -51.81 13.04 -16.18
C PHE A 132 -52.27 14.49 -16.37
N LYS A 133 -52.78 15.10 -15.30
CA LYS A 133 -53.06 16.54 -15.19
C LYS A 133 -52.38 17.08 -13.94
N GLU A 134 -51.78 18.26 -14.03
CA GLU A 134 -51.24 18.91 -12.84
C GLU A 134 -52.38 19.51 -12.01
N GLY A 135 -52.28 19.42 -10.69
CA GLY A 135 -53.32 19.97 -9.82
C GLY A 135 -53.26 19.48 -8.37
N ASN A 136 -54.31 19.82 -7.64
CA ASN A 136 -54.48 19.41 -6.24
C ASN A 136 -55.27 18.11 -6.18
N TYR A 137 -54.71 17.11 -5.48
CA TYR A 137 -55.29 15.78 -5.33
C TYR A 137 -55.48 15.45 -3.85
N LYS A 138 -56.55 14.70 -3.54
CA LYS A 138 -56.74 14.11 -2.21
C LYS A 138 -56.07 12.73 -2.12
N LYS A 139 -55.59 12.36 -0.94
CA LYS A 139 -54.99 11.04 -0.69
C LYS A 139 -55.89 9.90 -1.21
N GLY A 140 -55.33 9.02 -2.04
CA GLY A 140 -56.03 7.89 -2.65
C GLY A 140 -56.77 8.19 -3.97
N GLU A 141 -56.77 9.44 -4.43
CA GLU A 141 -57.37 9.81 -5.72
C GLU A 141 -56.50 9.32 -6.89
N LEU A 142 -57.12 8.77 -7.95
CA LEU A 142 -56.39 8.30 -9.14
C LEU A 142 -55.86 9.50 -9.94
N VAL A 143 -54.56 9.52 -10.19
CA VAL A 143 -53.87 10.65 -10.83
C VAL A 143 -53.62 10.37 -12.32
N CYS A 144 -53.08 9.19 -12.64
CA CYS A 144 -52.75 8.79 -14.03
C CYS A 144 -52.52 7.28 -14.15
N SER A 145 -52.34 6.80 -15.40
CA SER A 145 -51.79 5.47 -15.68
C SER A 145 -50.41 5.54 -16.30
N ILE A 146 -49.58 4.53 -16.05
CA ILE A 146 -48.16 4.47 -16.40
C ILE A 146 -47.91 3.17 -17.13
N GLU A 147 -47.43 3.25 -18.38
CA GLU A 147 -47.07 2.09 -19.18
C GLU A 147 -45.56 1.89 -19.22
N PHE A 148 -45.13 0.64 -19.06
CA PHE A 148 -43.73 0.25 -19.18
C PHE A 148 -43.57 -1.14 -19.83
N THR A 149 -42.47 -1.36 -20.53
CA THR A 149 -42.18 -2.60 -21.25
C THR A 149 -41.27 -3.50 -20.42
N GLU A 150 -41.66 -4.76 -20.26
CA GLU A 150 -40.86 -5.77 -19.56
C GLU A 150 -39.80 -6.31 -20.54
N GLU A 151 -38.54 -5.86 -20.43
CA GLU A 151 -37.43 -6.52 -21.13
C GLU A 151 -37.05 -7.79 -20.35
N LYS A 152 -37.64 -8.94 -20.72
CA LYS A 152 -37.04 -10.25 -20.40
C LYS A 152 -35.78 -10.42 -21.21
N LYS A 153 -34.62 -10.07 -20.63
CA LYS A 153 -33.32 -10.41 -21.21
C LYS A 153 -33.00 -11.88 -20.95
N GLU A 154 -33.40 -12.75 -21.87
CA GLU A 154 -32.56 -13.90 -22.21
C GLU A 154 -31.30 -13.35 -22.90
N VAL A 155 -30.14 -13.51 -22.25
CA VAL A 155 -28.85 -13.17 -22.86
C VAL A 155 -28.34 -14.39 -23.60
N VAL A 156 -28.48 -14.43 -24.93
CA VAL A 156 -27.60 -15.22 -25.79
C VAL A 156 -27.34 -14.46 -27.10
N ILE A 157 -26.10 -14.01 -27.28
CA ILE A 157 -25.13 -14.35 -28.35
C ILE A 157 -23.99 -13.32 -28.20
N GLU A 158 -22.90 -13.72 -27.55
CA GLU A 158 -21.61 -13.02 -27.67
C GLU A 158 -21.02 -13.37 -29.04
N THR A 159 -20.78 -12.39 -29.92
CA THR A 159 -19.92 -12.68 -31.08
C THR A 159 -18.48 -12.96 -30.60
N ILE A 160 -17.71 -13.75 -31.34
CA ILE A 160 -16.29 -14.02 -31.00
C ILE A 160 -15.49 -12.72 -31.00
N GLU A 161 -15.89 -11.78 -31.86
CA GLU A 161 -15.33 -10.43 -31.93
C GLU A 161 -15.64 -9.66 -30.66
N ASP A 162 -16.86 -9.70 -30.12
CA ASP A 162 -17.21 -9.08 -28.82
C ASP A 162 -16.44 -9.71 -27.65
N PHE A 163 -16.26 -11.04 -27.65
CA PHE A 163 -15.49 -11.76 -26.64
C PHE A 163 -14.02 -11.29 -26.57
N PHE A 164 -13.40 -10.98 -27.73
CA PHE A 164 -12.02 -10.47 -27.79
C PHE A 164 -11.93 -8.92 -27.81
N ASN A 165 -13.02 -8.18 -28.07
CA ASN A 165 -13.07 -6.71 -28.21
C ASN A 165 -13.72 -5.93 -27.03
N ALA A 166 -14.31 -6.58 -26.02
CA ALA A 166 -15.01 -5.90 -24.93
C ALA A 166 -14.22 -4.76 -24.22
N LYS A 167 -14.89 -3.62 -23.98
CA LYS A 167 -14.32 -2.39 -23.37
C LYS A 167 -14.14 -2.45 -21.84
N ASN A 168 -14.74 -3.43 -21.15
CA ASN A 168 -14.16 -4.28 -20.10
C ASN A 168 -15.25 -4.96 -19.22
N LYS A 169 -15.21 -6.30 -19.13
CA LYS A 169 -16.10 -7.14 -18.30
C LYS A 169 -16.09 -6.87 -16.78
N TYR A 170 -15.03 -6.25 -16.24
CA TYR A 170 -14.89 -6.07 -14.78
C TYR A 170 -15.78 -4.97 -14.20
N GLU A 171 -16.25 -4.01 -14.99
CA GLU A 171 -17.11 -2.91 -14.50
C GLU A 171 -18.51 -3.39 -14.12
N LYS A 172 -19.09 -4.20 -15.00
CA LYS A 172 -20.36 -4.89 -14.73
C LYS A 172 -20.25 -5.80 -13.51
N VAL A 173 -19.19 -6.61 -13.45
CA VAL A 173 -18.94 -7.52 -12.32
C VAL A 173 -18.65 -6.78 -11.02
N ALA A 174 -17.93 -5.66 -11.07
CA ALA A 174 -17.70 -4.80 -9.92
C ALA A 174 -19.02 -4.27 -9.35
N PHE A 175 -19.91 -3.78 -10.23
CA PHE A 175 -21.22 -3.27 -9.84
C PHE A 175 -22.11 -4.35 -9.20
N GLU A 176 -22.18 -5.53 -9.84
CA GLU A 176 -22.96 -6.67 -9.34
C GLU A 176 -22.45 -7.14 -7.97
N ILE A 177 -21.13 -7.32 -7.83
CA ILE A 177 -20.54 -7.72 -6.55
C ILE A 177 -20.78 -6.65 -5.48
N ASN A 178 -20.54 -5.37 -5.79
CA ASN A 178 -20.69 -4.28 -4.83
C ASN A 178 -22.15 -4.20 -4.31
N LYS A 179 -23.14 -4.39 -5.20
CA LYS A 179 -24.56 -4.46 -4.82
C LYS A 179 -24.85 -5.64 -3.89
N LEU A 180 -24.43 -6.85 -4.27
CA LEU A 180 -24.78 -8.08 -3.56
C LEU A 180 -24.06 -8.26 -2.23
N VAL A 181 -22.99 -7.50 -1.97
CA VAL A 181 -22.36 -7.44 -0.63
C VAL A 181 -22.96 -6.36 0.27
N GLY A 182 -24.03 -5.69 -0.16
CA GLY A 182 -24.73 -4.64 0.59
C GLY A 182 -24.17 -3.22 0.36
N SER A 183 -23.51 -2.97 -0.78
CA SER A 183 -22.89 -1.69 -1.14
C SER A 183 -21.86 -1.19 -0.13
N LYS A 184 -21.28 0.00 -0.34
CA LYS A 184 -20.21 0.53 0.53
C LYS A 184 -20.60 0.65 2.01
N GLU A 185 -21.89 0.78 2.30
CA GLU A 185 -22.45 0.90 3.65
C GLU A 185 -22.33 -0.39 4.47
N ASN A 186 -22.27 -1.56 3.80
CA ASN A 186 -22.22 -2.85 4.49
C ASN A 186 -20.79 -3.42 4.63
N TYR A 187 -19.76 -2.67 4.28
CA TYR A 187 -18.38 -3.10 4.51
C TYR A 187 -17.42 -1.96 4.82
N LYS A 188 -16.52 -2.18 5.77
CA LYS A 188 -15.54 -1.17 6.21
C LYS A 188 -14.47 -0.90 5.15
N GLU A 189 -13.98 -1.96 4.53
CA GLU A 189 -12.89 -1.90 3.55
C GLU A 189 -13.14 -2.91 2.42
N VAL A 190 -12.71 -2.55 1.22
CA VAL A 190 -12.58 -3.46 0.08
C VAL A 190 -11.15 -3.40 -0.44
N TYR A 191 -10.52 -4.55 -0.53
CA TYR A 191 -9.16 -4.69 -1.04
C TYR A 191 -9.02 -6.03 -1.72
N ASN A 192 -7.90 -6.24 -2.41
CA ASN A 192 -7.65 -7.51 -3.06
C ASN A 192 -6.25 -8.03 -2.74
N CYS A 193 -6.14 -9.35 -2.61
CA CYS A 193 -4.86 -10.04 -2.75
C CYS A 193 -4.66 -10.42 -4.23
N MET A 194 -3.78 -11.39 -4.51
CA MET A 194 -3.50 -11.83 -5.89
C MET A 194 -4.71 -12.48 -6.59
N THR A 195 -5.65 -13.09 -5.86
CA THR A 195 -6.77 -13.86 -6.46
C THR A 195 -8.14 -13.62 -5.86
N ARG A 196 -8.24 -12.83 -4.78
CA ARG A 196 -9.49 -12.65 -4.03
C ARG A 196 -9.75 -11.19 -3.75
N LEU A 197 -11.01 -10.82 -3.92
CA LEU A 197 -11.59 -9.55 -3.56
C LEU A 197 -12.17 -9.72 -2.17
N ARG A 198 -11.74 -8.88 -1.24
CA ARG A 198 -12.04 -9.04 0.18
C ARG A 198 -12.84 -7.84 0.66
N PHE A 199 -13.93 -8.13 1.34
CA PHE A 199 -14.78 -7.16 1.99
C PHE A 199 -14.79 -7.43 3.48
N THR A 200 -14.48 -6.42 4.30
CA THR A 200 -14.74 -6.51 5.74
C THR A 200 -16.19 -6.15 5.99
N ILE A 201 -17.08 -7.14 5.95
CA ILE A 201 -18.53 -7.00 6.04
C ILE A 201 -18.94 -6.57 7.46
N ILE A 202 -19.90 -5.66 7.55
CA ILE A 202 -20.48 -5.17 8.81
C ILE A 202 -21.64 -6.08 9.21
N ASP A 203 -22.57 -6.34 8.28
CA ASP A 203 -23.72 -7.21 8.47
C ASP A 203 -23.76 -8.30 7.39
N LYS A 204 -23.62 -9.55 7.82
CA LYS A 204 -23.61 -10.72 6.92
C LYS A 204 -24.98 -10.98 6.29
N SER A 205 -26.06 -10.59 6.94
CA SER A 205 -27.42 -10.85 6.45
C SER A 205 -27.75 -10.06 5.18
N LYS A 206 -27.00 -8.98 4.91
CA LYS A 206 -27.11 -8.14 3.72
C LYS A 206 -26.25 -8.62 2.55
N VAL A 207 -25.58 -9.77 2.69
CA VAL A 207 -24.80 -10.40 1.63
C VAL A 207 -25.64 -11.48 0.96
N ASP A 208 -25.91 -11.33 -0.34
CA ASP A 208 -26.60 -12.36 -1.12
C ASP A 208 -25.59 -13.33 -1.75
N GLU A 209 -25.25 -14.36 -0.98
CA GLU A 209 -24.24 -15.36 -1.36
C GLU A 209 -24.64 -16.20 -2.57
N ASN A 210 -25.93 -16.49 -2.73
CA ASN A 210 -26.43 -17.34 -3.81
C ASN A 210 -26.37 -16.63 -5.15
N GLU A 211 -26.69 -15.33 -5.18
CA GLU A 211 -26.58 -14.51 -6.39
C GLU A 211 -25.12 -14.16 -6.70
N LEU A 212 -24.27 -13.96 -5.68
CA LEU A 212 -22.84 -13.70 -5.87
C LEU A 212 -22.14 -14.85 -6.62
N LEU A 213 -22.52 -16.10 -6.33
CA LEU A 213 -21.97 -17.29 -7.00
C LEU A 213 -22.43 -17.45 -8.46
N LYS A 214 -23.50 -16.75 -8.87
CA LYS A 214 -23.99 -16.78 -10.27
C LYS A 214 -23.24 -15.80 -11.18
N ILE A 215 -22.47 -14.88 -10.62
CA ILE A 215 -21.66 -13.94 -11.40
C ILE A 215 -20.51 -14.70 -12.09
N SER A 216 -20.38 -14.54 -13.40
CA SER A 216 -19.47 -15.33 -14.25
C SER A 216 -17.99 -15.29 -13.85
N LEU A 217 -17.56 -14.25 -13.12
CA LEU A 217 -16.20 -14.05 -12.63
C LEU A 217 -16.00 -14.54 -11.18
N VAL A 218 -17.06 -14.87 -10.46
CA VAL A 218 -17.01 -15.32 -9.06
C VAL A 218 -16.93 -16.84 -9.04
N LYS A 219 -15.77 -17.36 -8.64
CA LYS A 219 -15.49 -18.80 -8.60
C LYS A 219 -15.96 -19.44 -7.30
N GLN A 220 -15.83 -18.71 -6.18
CA GLN A 220 -16.27 -19.16 -4.86
C GLN A 220 -16.35 -17.98 -3.89
N LEU A 221 -17.10 -18.18 -2.80
CA LEU A 221 -17.17 -17.26 -1.66
C LEU A 221 -16.55 -17.94 -0.44
N VAL A 222 -15.72 -17.20 0.30
CA VAL A 222 -15.06 -17.72 1.52
C VAL A 222 -15.20 -16.70 2.63
N TRP A 223 -15.74 -17.11 3.77
CA TRP A 223 -15.83 -16.28 4.96
C TRP A 223 -14.64 -16.48 5.90
N ASN A 224 -14.09 -15.39 6.43
CA ASN A 224 -13.13 -15.40 7.53
C ASN A 224 -13.56 -14.39 8.60
N GLY A 225 -14.24 -14.87 9.64
CA GLY A 225 -14.91 -13.98 10.60
C GLY A 225 -15.94 -13.11 9.88
N ASN A 226 -15.80 -11.79 9.97
CA ASN A 226 -16.64 -10.82 9.27
C ASN A 226 -16.12 -10.44 7.87
N GLU A 227 -15.04 -11.07 7.40
CA GLU A 227 -14.51 -10.81 6.06
C GLU A 227 -15.08 -11.78 5.03
N LEU A 228 -15.75 -11.26 4.01
CA LEU A 228 -16.17 -12.01 2.82
C LEU A 228 -15.07 -11.94 1.77
N GLN A 229 -14.60 -13.09 1.30
CA GLN A 229 -13.63 -13.21 0.21
C GLN A 229 -14.33 -13.75 -1.03
N VAL A 230 -14.53 -12.89 -2.01
CA VAL A 230 -15.01 -13.24 -3.34
C VAL A 230 -13.81 -13.65 -4.19
N VAL A 231 -13.75 -14.91 -4.59
CA VAL A 231 -12.61 -15.46 -5.33
C VAL A 231 -12.85 -15.27 -6.82
N ILE A 232 -12.01 -14.46 -7.45
CA ILE A 232 -12.15 -14.05 -8.85
C ILE A 232 -11.00 -14.60 -9.71
N GLY A 233 -9.77 -14.57 -9.19
CA GLY A 233 -8.55 -14.90 -9.93
C GLY A 233 -7.62 -13.70 -10.09
N GLN A 234 -6.59 -13.81 -10.94
CA GLN A 234 -5.56 -12.77 -11.09
C GLN A 234 -6.08 -11.41 -11.55
N GLU A 235 -7.26 -11.40 -12.17
CA GLU A 235 -7.89 -10.17 -12.68
C GLU A 235 -8.62 -9.38 -11.59
N VAL A 236 -8.54 -9.84 -10.33
CA VAL A 236 -9.25 -9.27 -9.19
C VAL A 236 -8.88 -7.83 -8.87
N PHE A 237 -7.66 -7.40 -9.21
CA PHE A 237 -7.27 -6.00 -9.04
C PHE A 237 -8.10 -5.09 -9.95
N LYS A 238 -8.45 -5.56 -11.16
CA LYS A 238 -9.27 -4.80 -12.11
C LYS A 238 -10.72 -4.65 -11.61
N VAL A 239 -11.27 -5.69 -10.98
CA VAL A 239 -12.60 -5.63 -10.33
C VAL A 239 -12.56 -4.75 -9.08
N LYS A 240 -11.53 -4.89 -8.23
CA LYS A 240 -11.34 -4.07 -7.04
C LYS A 240 -11.19 -2.59 -7.40
N ASP A 241 -10.39 -2.27 -8.41
CA ASP A 241 -10.12 -0.90 -8.81
C ASP A 241 -11.40 -0.24 -9.33
N GLU A 242 -12.26 -1.02 -10.00
CA GLU A 242 -13.56 -0.54 -10.46
C GLU A 242 -14.59 -0.38 -9.32
N ILE A 243 -14.59 -1.29 -8.35
CA ILE A 243 -15.35 -1.09 -7.09
C ILE A 243 -14.81 0.12 -6.31
N ALA A 244 -13.50 0.34 -6.32
CA ALA A 244 -12.89 1.50 -5.70
C ALA A 244 -13.26 2.81 -6.43
N ASN A 245 -13.33 2.79 -7.76
CA ASN A 245 -13.83 3.93 -8.57
C ASN A 245 -15.29 4.23 -8.24
N GLN A 246 -16.15 3.21 -8.17
CA GLN A 246 -17.54 3.33 -7.72
C GLN A 246 -17.65 3.88 -6.28
N ASN A 247 -16.72 3.48 -5.40
CA ASN A 247 -16.69 3.89 -4.00
C ASN A 247 -15.98 5.23 -3.75
N GLN A 248 -15.15 5.74 -4.65
CA GLN A 248 -14.48 7.05 -4.51
C GLN A 248 -15.48 8.21 -4.48
N PHE A 249 -16.68 8.00 -4.99
CA PHE A 249 -17.82 8.90 -4.80
C PHE A 249 -18.32 8.94 -3.34
N ILE A 250 -18.22 7.81 -2.61
CA ILE A 250 -18.75 7.59 -1.25
C ILE A 250 -17.69 7.86 -0.16
N GLN A 251 -16.39 7.79 -0.51
CA GLN A 251 -15.29 7.88 0.45
C GLN A 251 -14.94 9.30 0.92
N SER A 252 -15.72 10.32 0.53
CA SER A 252 -15.56 11.70 0.98
C SER A 252 -16.02 11.96 2.43
N ILE A 253 -16.53 10.93 3.15
CA ILE A 253 -17.28 11.14 4.40
C ILE A 253 -16.70 10.48 5.68
N SER A 254 -15.70 9.58 5.67
CA SER A 254 -15.34 8.91 6.95
C SER A 254 -13.88 8.46 7.09
N ASN A 255 -13.13 9.05 8.04
CA ASN A 255 -11.92 8.48 8.63
C ASN A 255 -11.76 8.92 10.10
N SER A 256 -11.48 7.98 11.00
CA SER A 256 -11.10 8.22 12.41
C SER A 256 -9.77 7.55 12.73
N ASN A 257 -8.88 8.30 13.41
CA ASN A 257 -7.49 7.97 13.69
C ASN A 257 -7.29 7.41 15.12
N GLU A 258 -6.47 6.36 15.25
CA GLU A 258 -5.84 5.96 16.52
C GLU A 258 -4.36 6.37 16.55
N LYS A 259 -3.87 6.77 17.72
CA LYS A 259 -2.49 7.23 17.93
C LYS A 259 -1.55 6.09 18.27
N LYS A 260 -0.50 5.91 17.46
CA LYS A 260 0.61 4.99 17.69
C LYS A 260 1.84 5.70 18.26
N SER A 261 2.71 4.93 18.93
CA SER A 261 4.03 5.34 19.46
C SER A 261 4.85 6.13 18.44
N VAL A 262 5.55 7.19 18.86
CA VAL A 262 6.32 8.11 17.97
C VAL A 262 7.36 7.37 17.11
N PHE A 263 8.09 6.42 17.69
CA PHE A 263 9.11 5.65 16.98
C PHE A 263 8.50 4.59 16.04
N GLY A 264 7.38 3.98 16.46
CA GLY A 264 6.61 3.06 15.60
C GLY A 264 5.98 3.78 14.41
N SER A 265 5.47 4.99 14.65
CA SER A 265 4.86 5.87 13.65
C SER A 265 5.88 6.33 12.62
N PHE A 266 7.12 6.59 13.02
CA PHE A 266 8.19 6.93 12.09
C PHE A 266 8.50 5.79 11.10
N PHE A 267 8.75 4.56 11.58
CA PHE A 267 9.00 3.43 10.68
C PHE A 267 7.78 3.06 9.83
N GLN A 268 6.57 3.25 10.37
CA GLN A 268 5.33 3.07 9.62
C GLN A 268 5.17 4.12 8.52
N MET A 269 5.55 5.37 8.78
CA MET A 269 5.58 6.44 7.78
C MET A 269 6.56 6.09 6.65
N ILE A 270 7.80 5.73 6.98
CA ILE A 270 8.81 5.33 5.99
C ILE A 270 8.32 4.13 5.16
N GLY A 271 7.79 3.08 5.81
CA GLY A 271 7.23 1.94 5.10
C GLY A 271 6.02 2.33 4.24
N GLY A 272 5.12 3.15 4.75
CA GLY A 272 3.91 3.60 4.05
C GLY A 272 4.20 4.44 2.81
N THR A 273 5.24 5.28 2.84
CA THR A 273 5.64 6.12 1.71
C THR A 273 6.54 5.38 0.71
N MET A 274 7.50 4.58 1.18
CA MET A 274 8.51 3.91 0.34
C MET A 274 8.02 2.61 -0.31
N ILE A 275 7.15 1.84 0.33
CA ILE A 275 6.66 0.57 -0.26
C ILE A 275 5.92 0.83 -1.57
N ARG A 276 5.20 1.95 -1.65
CA ARG A 276 4.43 2.33 -2.84
C ARG A 276 5.30 2.78 -4.02
N THR A 277 6.57 3.11 -3.78
CA THR A 277 7.52 3.47 -4.85
C THR A 277 8.29 2.27 -5.38
N ILE A 278 8.16 1.07 -4.77
CA ILE A 278 8.85 -0.15 -5.20
C ILE A 278 8.66 -0.45 -6.71
N PRO A 279 7.46 -0.33 -7.33
CA PRO A 279 7.31 -0.60 -8.76
C PRO A 279 8.20 0.27 -9.64
N ILE A 280 8.37 1.56 -9.28
CA ILE A 280 9.25 2.49 -10.00
C ILE A 280 10.70 2.03 -9.85
N MET A 281 11.12 1.69 -8.63
CA MET A 281 12.47 1.23 -8.33
C MET A 281 12.81 -0.08 -9.06
N THR A 282 11.88 -1.03 -9.06
CA THR A 282 12.03 -2.32 -9.75
C THR A 282 12.10 -2.12 -11.27
N GLY A 283 11.18 -1.33 -11.84
CA GLY A 283 11.16 -1.06 -13.27
C GLY A 283 12.45 -0.41 -13.77
N SER A 284 12.88 0.68 -13.13
CA SER A 284 14.11 1.38 -13.52
C SER A 284 15.36 0.56 -13.24
N GLY A 285 15.40 -0.17 -12.12
CA GLY A 285 16.52 -1.03 -11.76
C GLY A 285 16.72 -2.15 -12.78
N MET A 286 15.65 -2.78 -13.27
CA MET A 286 15.74 -3.82 -14.31
C MET A 286 16.28 -3.26 -15.63
N ILE A 287 15.90 -2.04 -16.00
CA ILE A 287 16.47 -1.37 -17.18
C ILE A 287 17.96 -1.08 -16.97
N GLN A 288 18.37 -0.63 -15.78
CA GLN A 288 19.78 -0.44 -15.47
C GLN A 288 20.59 -1.75 -15.52
N ALA A 289 20.00 -2.86 -15.05
CA ALA A 289 20.61 -4.18 -15.18
C ALA A 289 20.81 -4.58 -16.65
N LEU A 290 19.80 -4.33 -17.49
CA LEU A 290 19.93 -4.54 -18.95
C LEU A 290 21.03 -3.67 -19.55
N ILE A 291 21.08 -2.37 -19.21
CA ILE A 291 22.15 -1.46 -19.66
C ILE A 291 23.50 -2.00 -19.24
N ALA A 292 23.66 -2.45 -18.00
CA ALA A 292 24.92 -3.01 -17.50
C ALA A 292 25.36 -4.23 -18.33
N ILE A 293 24.44 -5.14 -18.67
CA ILE A 293 24.72 -6.30 -19.55
C ILE A 293 25.16 -5.83 -20.94
N LEU A 294 24.42 -4.89 -21.55
CA LEU A 294 24.72 -4.43 -22.91
C LEU A 294 26.06 -3.70 -22.99
N VAL A 295 26.37 -2.87 -21.99
CA VAL A 295 27.68 -2.19 -21.88
C VAL A 295 28.78 -3.22 -21.70
N LEU A 296 28.55 -4.21 -20.85
CA LEU A 296 29.53 -5.25 -20.59
C LEU A 296 29.82 -6.11 -21.82
N CYS A 297 28.79 -6.50 -22.57
CA CYS A 297 28.92 -7.24 -23.82
C CYS A 297 29.46 -6.39 -24.98
N LYS A 298 29.80 -5.12 -24.72
CA LYS A 298 30.26 -4.13 -25.73
C LYS A 298 29.24 -3.88 -26.85
N VAL A 299 27.97 -4.19 -26.61
CA VAL A 299 26.85 -3.93 -27.54
C VAL A 299 26.40 -2.48 -27.44
N MET A 300 26.38 -1.94 -26.21
CA MET A 300 26.05 -0.55 -25.93
C MET A 300 27.33 0.17 -25.46
N PRO A 301 27.62 1.39 -25.94
CA PRO A 301 28.73 2.17 -25.41
C PRO A 301 28.47 2.58 -23.96
N ASN A 302 29.52 2.78 -23.18
CA ASN A 302 29.39 3.31 -21.83
C ASN A 302 29.02 4.80 -21.88
N ILE A 303 27.73 5.11 -21.75
CA ILE A 303 27.22 6.48 -21.81
C ILE A 303 27.36 7.15 -20.45
N VAL A 304 27.87 8.37 -20.45
CA VAL A 304 27.95 9.25 -19.28
C VAL A 304 27.33 10.60 -19.59
N THR A 305 26.84 11.29 -18.58
CA THR A 305 26.23 12.62 -18.70
C THR A 305 27.27 13.75 -18.83
N SER A 306 28.55 13.48 -18.58
CA SER A 306 29.64 14.46 -18.72
C SER A 306 29.78 14.97 -20.15
N GLN A 307 29.91 16.29 -20.33
CA GLN A 307 30.29 16.89 -21.61
C GLN A 307 31.73 16.53 -22.02
N ASN A 308 32.60 16.30 -21.04
CA ASN A 308 33.98 15.84 -21.24
C ASN A 308 34.12 14.43 -20.63
N PRO A 309 33.70 13.37 -21.34
CA PRO A 309 33.78 12.00 -20.83
C PRO A 309 35.24 11.54 -20.73
N ALA A 310 35.54 10.72 -19.72
CA ALA A 310 36.83 10.04 -19.61
C ALA A 310 37.01 9.02 -20.74
N GLN A 311 38.27 8.67 -21.04
CA GLN A 311 38.61 7.73 -22.11
C GLN A 311 37.86 6.39 -21.94
N GLY A 312 37.18 5.94 -23.00
CA GLY A 312 36.33 4.73 -22.99
C GLY A 312 34.85 4.97 -22.64
N SER A 313 34.43 6.22 -22.44
CA SER A 313 33.01 6.58 -22.27
C SER A 313 32.57 7.59 -23.33
N ILE A 314 31.29 7.61 -23.67
CA ILE A 314 30.69 8.53 -24.64
C ILE A 314 29.74 9.48 -23.92
N SER A 315 29.75 10.76 -24.29
CA SER A 315 28.82 11.74 -23.72
C SER A 315 27.39 11.44 -24.18
N LEU A 316 26.42 11.58 -23.28
CA LEU A 316 24.99 11.55 -23.59
C LEU A 316 24.61 12.60 -24.65
N PHE A 317 25.37 13.68 -24.71
CA PHE A 317 25.16 14.80 -25.62
C PHE A 317 25.99 14.70 -26.91
N ASP A 318 26.67 13.58 -27.15
CA ASP A 318 27.39 13.36 -28.40
C ASP A 318 26.38 13.28 -29.56
N PRO A 319 26.49 14.16 -30.58
CA PRO A 319 25.55 14.20 -31.69
C PRO A 319 25.54 12.91 -32.53
N ASN A 320 26.58 12.07 -32.44
CA ASN A 320 26.66 10.79 -33.16
C ASN A 320 26.13 9.61 -32.34
N LEU A 321 25.70 9.83 -31.10
CA LEU A 321 25.19 8.75 -30.25
C LEU A 321 23.84 8.25 -30.76
N ASN A 322 23.71 6.93 -30.90
CA ASN A 322 22.46 6.32 -31.36
C ASN A 322 21.29 6.67 -30.41
N VAL A 323 20.21 7.21 -30.98
CA VAL A 323 19.02 7.65 -30.23
C VAL A 323 18.39 6.53 -29.41
N GLY A 324 18.44 5.28 -29.88
CA GLY A 324 17.96 4.12 -29.12
C GLY A 324 18.72 3.92 -27.81
N TRP A 325 20.04 4.14 -27.80
CA TRP A 325 20.84 4.10 -26.58
C TRP A 325 20.56 5.28 -25.66
N VAL A 326 20.31 6.47 -26.22
CA VAL A 326 19.90 7.65 -25.45
C VAL A 326 18.58 7.37 -24.73
N VAL A 327 17.56 6.88 -25.44
CA VAL A 327 16.24 6.55 -24.86
C VAL A 327 16.38 5.49 -23.77
N LEU A 328 17.13 4.43 -24.02
CA LEU A 328 17.34 3.36 -23.04
C LEU A 328 18.06 3.88 -21.79
N PHE A 329 19.12 4.69 -21.97
CA PHE A 329 19.86 5.32 -20.88
C PHE A 329 18.95 6.21 -20.02
N ILE A 330 18.14 7.07 -20.66
CA ILE A 330 17.18 7.95 -19.98
C ILE A 330 16.14 7.12 -19.22
N ALA A 331 15.58 6.07 -19.82
CA ALA A 331 14.59 5.20 -19.19
C ALA A 331 15.14 4.50 -17.93
N GLY A 332 16.40 4.07 -17.95
CA GLY A 332 17.05 3.44 -16.80
C GLY A 332 17.45 4.42 -15.70
N ARG A 333 17.93 5.63 -16.05
CA ARG A 333 18.53 6.57 -15.08
C ARG A 333 17.53 7.58 -14.49
N SER A 334 16.52 8.01 -15.24
CA SER A 334 15.65 9.15 -14.85
C SER A 334 14.83 8.88 -13.59
N ALA A 335 14.30 7.66 -13.44
CA ALA A 335 13.48 7.31 -12.29
C ALA A 335 14.26 7.42 -10.97
N GLY A 336 15.56 7.10 -10.97
CA GLY A 336 16.42 7.29 -9.81
C GLY A 336 16.64 8.77 -9.47
N PHE A 337 16.85 9.61 -10.49
CA PHE A 337 17.08 11.05 -10.32
C PHE A 337 15.84 11.80 -9.80
N PHE A 338 14.66 11.40 -10.25
CA PHE A 338 13.40 12.06 -9.93
C PHE A 338 12.51 11.25 -8.98
N MET A 339 13.09 10.27 -8.26
CA MET A 339 12.37 9.43 -7.29
C MET A 339 11.66 10.27 -6.23
N GLY A 340 12.22 11.44 -5.90
CA GLY A 340 11.60 12.38 -4.99
C GLY A 340 10.19 12.83 -5.38
N ILE A 341 9.86 12.90 -6.67
CA ILE A 341 8.50 13.25 -7.13
C ILE A 341 7.50 12.17 -6.71
N ALA A 342 7.85 10.90 -6.94
CA ALA A 342 7.02 9.76 -6.56
C ALA A 342 6.83 9.67 -5.05
N ILE A 343 7.90 9.91 -4.27
CA ILE A 343 7.83 9.95 -2.80
C ILE A 343 6.96 11.11 -2.32
N SER A 344 7.02 12.26 -2.99
CA SER A 344 6.20 13.41 -2.63
C SER A 344 4.71 13.13 -2.84
N TYR A 345 4.37 12.40 -3.91
CA TYR A 345 3.01 11.89 -4.14
C TYR A 345 2.57 10.93 -3.02
N THR A 346 3.38 9.91 -2.72
CA THR A 346 3.01 8.89 -1.73
C THR A 346 2.98 9.46 -0.31
N ALA A 347 3.86 10.41 0.01
CA ALA A 347 3.84 11.15 1.27
C ALA A 347 2.61 12.06 1.38
N ALA A 348 2.21 12.73 0.30
CA ALA A 348 1.01 13.56 0.31
C ALA A 348 -0.24 12.72 0.57
N ASP A 349 -0.38 11.58 -0.12
CA ASP A 349 -1.47 10.63 0.14
C ASP A 349 -1.44 10.09 1.59
N TYR A 350 -0.25 9.75 2.10
CA TYR A 350 -0.08 9.28 3.48
C TYR A 350 -0.53 10.33 4.50
N PHE A 351 -0.13 11.59 4.34
CA PHE A 351 -0.49 12.70 5.22
C PHE A 351 -1.85 13.33 4.92
N LYS A 352 -2.62 12.78 3.96
CA LYS A 352 -3.92 13.31 3.53
C LYS A 352 -3.84 14.77 3.02
N LEU A 353 -2.74 15.11 2.36
CA LEU A 353 -2.62 16.28 1.48
C LEU A 353 -3.06 15.86 0.06
N ASN A 354 -3.59 16.79 -0.73
CA ASN A 354 -3.88 16.52 -2.14
C ASN A 354 -2.59 16.02 -2.84
N PRO A 355 -2.57 14.79 -3.40
CA PRO A 355 -1.37 14.24 -4.03
C PRO A 355 -0.81 15.07 -5.18
N VAL A 356 -1.67 15.84 -5.88
CA VAL A 356 -1.25 16.76 -6.94
C VAL A 356 -0.37 17.89 -6.39
N LEU A 357 -0.71 18.45 -5.23
CA LEU A 357 0.14 19.43 -4.53
C LEU A 357 1.46 18.77 -4.09
N GLY A 358 1.40 17.50 -3.68
CA GLY A 358 2.60 16.72 -3.38
C GLY A 358 3.53 16.60 -4.58
N VAL A 359 2.99 16.24 -5.75
CA VAL A 359 3.76 16.17 -7.01
C VAL A 359 4.35 17.53 -7.36
N GLY A 360 3.57 18.60 -7.26
CA GLY A 360 4.05 19.96 -7.52
C GLY A 360 5.26 20.33 -6.65
N LEU A 361 5.20 20.06 -5.34
CA LEU A 361 6.34 20.25 -4.45
C LEU A 361 7.51 19.34 -4.81
N GLY A 362 7.25 18.09 -5.15
CA GLY A 362 8.26 17.15 -5.63
C GLY A 362 9.01 17.69 -6.85
N ILE A 363 8.29 18.22 -7.85
CA ILE A 363 8.89 18.84 -9.05
C ILE A 363 9.76 20.03 -8.67
N ILE A 364 9.30 20.92 -7.78
CA ILE A 364 10.07 22.10 -7.34
C ILE A 364 11.34 21.66 -6.61
N MET A 365 11.23 20.75 -5.64
CA MET A 365 12.36 20.29 -4.82
C MET A 365 13.36 19.43 -5.60
N CYS A 366 12.90 18.75 -6.66
CA CYS A 366 13.74 17.94 -7.54
C CYS A 366 14.16 18.69 -8.82
N SER A 367 13.89 20.01 -8.92
CA SER A 367 14.06 20.76 -10.16
C SER A 367 15.54 20.84 -10.57
N PRO A 368 15.88 20.44 -11.81
CA PRO A 368 17.24 20.56 -12.31
C PRO A 368 17.66 22.01 -12.60
N ILE A 369 16.70 22.95 -12.70
CA ILE A 369 16.95 24.39 -12.95
C ILE A 369 17.81 25.02 -11.85
N ILE A 370 17.77 24.46 -10.65
CA ILE A 370 18.53 24.93 -9.48
C ILE A 370 20.05 24.73 -9.68
N PHE A 371 20.44 23.93 -10.67
CA PHE A 371 21.82 23.77 -11.08
C PHE A 371 22.09 24.45 -12.42
N LEU A 372 22.84 25.55 -12.38
CA LEU A 372 23.54 25.99 -13.58
C LEU A 372 24.60 24.95 -13.91
N ASP A 373 24.55 24.45 -15.14
CA ASP A 373 25.43 23.43 -15.63
C ASP A 373 25.40 22.14 -14.79
N GLY A 374 24.31 21.80 -14.05
CA GLY A 374 23.76 20.47 -13.58
C GLY A 374 24.47 19.50 -12.60
N GLY A 375 24.87 19.99 -11.42
CA GLY A 375 25.64 19.29 -10.38
C GLY A 375 25.28 17.84 -9.97
N GLN A 376 26.21 17.31 -9.15
CA GLN A 376 26.39 15.99 -8.50
C GLN A 376 26.18 14.69 -9.29
N ASN A 377 25.48 14.69 -10.43
CA ASN A 377 25.21 13.46 -11.20
C ASN A 377 25.32 13.61 -12.73
N GLY A 378 25.96 14.67 -13.23
CA GLY A 378 26.23 14.69 -14.66
C GLY A 378 26.50 15.98 -15.36
N ILE A 379 26.42 17.12 -14.70
CA ILE A 379 26.67 18.37 -15.37
C ILE A 379 27.44 19.22 -14.33
N GLY A 380 28.61 19.79 -14.69
CA GLY A 380 29.22 20.97 -14.04
C GLY A 380 29.37 21.11 -12.51
N PHE A 381 29.72 22.35 -12.12
CA PHE A 381 30.14 22.72 -10.76
C PHE A 381 28.98 23.24 -9.91
N GLU A 382 28.86 22.74 -8.67
CA GLU A 382 27.91 23.26 -7.69
C GLU A 382 28.30 24.68 -7.25
N LYS A 383 27.61 25.69 -7.79
CA LYS A 383 27.71 27.06 -7.27
C LYS A 383 27.04 27.10 -5.90
N VAL A 384 27.82 27.30 -4.84
CA VAL A 384 27.31 27.56 -3.49
C VAL A 384 26.68 28.96 -3.49
N TRP A 385 25.36 29.04 -3.36
CA TRP A 385 24.64 30.34 -3.39
C TRP A 385 24.84 31.14 -2.12
N TRP A 386 25.08 30.47 -0.99
CA TRP A 386 25.35 31.11 0.29
C TRP A 386 26.36 30.28 1.08
N ASP A 387 27.57 30.80 1.26
CA ASP A 387 28.58 30.16 2.09
C ASP A 387 28.52 30.75 3.50
N LEU A 388 28.00 29.97 4.46
CA LEU A 388 27.98 30.32 5.88
C LEU A 388 29.23 29.80 6.62
N GLY A 389 30.24 29.35 5.88
CA GLY A 389 31.50 28.80 6.39
C GLY A 389 31.57 27.28 6.28
N ASN A 390 32.80 26.77 6.30
CA ASN A 390 33.09 25.35 6.42
C ASN A 390 33.44 25.04 7.88
N LEU A 391 33.19 23.81 8.34
CA LEU A 391 33.83 23.35 9.57
C LEU A 391 35.31 23.11 9.25
N SER A 392 36.13 24.13 9.46
CA SER A 392 37.56 24.06 9.22
C SER A 392 38.22 23.12 10.22
N THR A 393 38.61 21.95 9.72
CA THR A 393 39.44 20.99 10.45
C THR A 393 40.74 20.77 9.70
N PRO A 394 41.77 20.15 10.31
CA PRO A 394 42.95 19.68 9.59
C PRO A 394 42.64 18.62 8.51
N ASN A 395 41.40 18.15 8.43
CA ASN A 395 40.97 17.07 7.55
C ASN A 395 40.32 17.63 6.26
N THR A 396 41.10 17.67 5.18
CA THR A 396 40.69 18.12 3.84
C THR A 396 39.47 17.36 3.27
N PRO A 397 39.35 16.02 3.43
CA PRO A 397 38.11 15.29 3.13
C PRO A 397 36.87 15.78 3.88
N PHE A 398 36.98 16.00 5.19
CA PHE A 398 35.86 16.51 6.00
C PHE A 398 35.46 17.92 5.58
N ASN A 399 36.46 18.79 5.33
CA ASN A 399 36.22 20.16 4.87
C ASN A 399 35.46 20.17 3.52
N SER A 400 35.73 19.19 2.65
CA SER A 400 35.04 19.03 1.35
C SER A 400 33.56 18.64 1.48
N ILE A 401 33.17 17.98 2.57
CA ILE A 401 31.79 17.53 2.83
C ILE A 401 31.06 18.52 3.77
N SER A 402 31.78 19.36 4.49
CA SER A 402 31.26 20.30 5.51
C SER A 402 30.58 21.58 4.99
N LYS A 403 30.26 21.66 3.69
CA LYS A 403 29.50 22.79 3.12
C LYS A 403 28.04 22.69 3.54
N VAL A 404 27.73 23.22 4.73
CA VAL A 404 26.43 23.02 5.41
C VAL A 404 25.28 23.74 4.70
N PHE A 405 25.50 24.94 4.15
CA PHE A 405 24.44 25.78 3.58
C PHE A 405 24.41 25.84 2.05
N ARG A 406 24.42 24.66 1.40
CA ARG A 406 24.16 24.57 -0.05
C ARG A 406 22.70 24.19 -0.33
N ILE A 407 22.14 24.82 -1.35
CA ILE A 407 20.85 24.42 -1.94
C ILE A 407 21.17 23.40 -3.03
N VAL A 408 20.65 22.19 -2.87
CA VAL A 408 20.77 21.09 -3.85
C VAL A 408 19.40 20.46 -4.04
N PRO A 409 19.07 19.96 -5.23
CA PRO A 409 17.88 19.16 -5.45
C PRO A 409 17.83 18.01 -4.45
N LEU A 410 16.64 17.87 -3.87
CA LEU A 410 16.36 16.89 -2.85
C LEU A 410 15.91 15.55 -3.46
N GLY A 411 15.85 15.45 -4.79
CA GLY A 411 15.38 14.25 -5.50
C GLY A 411 16.16 12.98 -5.18
N THR A 412 17.46 13.12 -4.92
CA THR A 412 18.34 12.03 -4.46
C THR A 412 18.31 11.84 -2.93
N LYS A 413 17.86 12.86 -2.19
CA LYS A 413 17.73 12.89 -0.73
C LYS A 413 16.31 12.55 -0.31
N THR A 414 15.88 11.35 -0.69
CA THR A 414 14.49 10.88 -0.65
C THR A 414 13.76 11.09 0.68
N LEU A 415 14.44 11.02 1.84
CA LEU A 415 13.82 11.25 3.15
C LEU A 415 13.55 12.71 3.51
N THR A 416 14.16 13.66 2.83
CA THR A 416 13.97 15.10 3.10
C THR A 416 12.62 15.61 2.61
N LEU A 417 12.01 14.93 1.64
CA LEU A 417 10.73 15.35 1.05
C LEU A 417 9.54 15.05 1.98
N ILE A 418 9.63 13.98 2.78
CA ILE A 418 8.59 13.60 3.72
C ILE A 418 8.26 14.73 4.72
N PRO A 419 9.23 15.33 5.44
CA PRO A 419 8.95 16.45 6.33
C PRO A 419 8.49 17.71 5.58
N ILE A 420 8.94 17.95 4.35
CA ILE A 420 8.46 19.07 3.52
C ILE A 420 6.97 18.92 3.22
N ILE A 421 6.55 17.72 2.83
CA ILE A 421 5.15 17.42 2.53
C ILE A 421 4.28 17.43 3.80
N TYR A 422 4.82 17.00 4.94
CA TYR A 422 4.15 17.15 6.23
C TYR A 422 3.91 18.64 6.57
N ILE A 423 4.89 19.50 6.36
CA ILE A 423 4.73 20.95 6.53
C ILE A 423 3.73 21.51 5.51
N ALA A 424 3.76 21.07 4.26
CA ALA A 424 2.77 21.44 3.26
C ALA A 424 1.35 21.10 3.69
N LYS A 425 1.14 19.93 4.31
CA LYS A 425 -0.14 19.57 4.90
C LYS A 425 -0.55 20.54 6.02
N LYS A 426 0.39 20.97 6.87
CA LYS A 426 0.10 21.93 7.94
C LYS A 426 -0.19 23.34 7.43
N VAL A 427 0.54 23.78 6.40
CA VAL A 427 0.27 25.05 5.72
C VAL A 427 -1.09 24.99 5.03
N ASP A 428 -1.42 23.90 4.34
CA ASP A 428 -2.73 23.68 3.71
C ASP A 428 -3.88 23.78 4.74
N GLU A 429 -3.76 23.08 5.87
CA GLU A 429 -4.73 23.15 6.98
C GLU A 429 -4.83 24.56 7.59
N TRP A 430 -3.71 25.29 7.64
CA TRP A 430 -3.68 26.65 8.17
C TRP A 430 -4.37 27.63 7.21
N VAL A 431 -4.05 27.60 5.92
CA VAL A 431 -4.65 28.49 4.91
C VAL A 431 -6.16 28.30 4.84
N ARG A 432 -6.64 27.05 4.88
CA ARG A 432 -8.08 26.73 4.88
C ARG A 432 -8.87 27.37 6.03
N LYS A 433 -8.24 27.70 7.15
CA LYS A 433 -8.93 28.27 8.31
C LYS A 433 -9.33 29.73 8.12
N TRP A 434 -8.61 30.47 7.29
CA TRP A 434 -8.77 31.91 7.16
C TRP A 434 -8.99 32.41 5.72
N MET A 435 -8.68 31.59 4.69
CA MET A 435 -8.82 31.98 3.29
C MET A 435 -10.29 32.01 2.84
N PRO A 436 -10.78 33.13 2.28
CA PRO A 436 -12.11 33.19 1.67
C PRO A 436 -12.22 32.26 0.46
N ILE A 437 -13.40 31.66 0.24
CA ILE A 437 -13.65 30.68 -0.83
C ILE A 437 -13.32 31.24 -2.22
N THR A 438 -13.60 32.53 -2.46
CA THR A 438 -13.34 33.21 -3.75
C THR A 438 -11.85 33.31 -4.08
N LEU A 439 -10.98 33.32 -3.07
CA LEU A 439 -9.53 33.42 -3.22
C LEU A 439 -8.83 32.06 -3.07
N ASP A 440 -9.52 31.05 -2.51
CA ASP A 440 -8.94 29.74 -2.19
C ASP A 440 -8.30 29.08 -3.42
N LEU A 441 -9.00 29.06 -4.55
CA LEU A 441 -8.53 28.42 -5.78
C LEU A 441 -7.18 28.99 -6.27
N LEU A 442 -6.94 30.28 -6.06
CA LEU A 442 -5.74 30.99 -6.53
C LEU A 442 -4.64 30.98 -5.47
N PHE A 443 -4.96 31.43 -4.25
CA PHE A 443 -3.96 31.75 -3.24
C PHE A 443 -3.57 30.56 -2.36
N ARG A 444 -4.45 29.55 -2.20
CA ARG A 444 -4.09 28.39 -1.36
C ARG A 444 -2.96 27.57 -1.95
N PRO A 445 -2.99 27.13 -3.23
CA PRO A 445 -1.86 26.44 -3.83
C PRO A 445 -0.59 27.31 -3.85
N LEU A 446 -0.72 28.62 -4.12
CA LEU A 446 0.40 29.56 -4.09
C LEU A 446 1.11 29.57 -2.73
N ILE A 447 0.35 29.76 -1.64
CA ILE A 447 0.91 29.84 -0.29
C ILE A 447 1.50 28.50 0.14
N VAL A 448 0.82 27.39 -0.15
CA VAL A 448 1.33 26.04 0.13
C VAL A 448 2.65 25.81 -0.59
N PHE A 449 2.74 26.09 -1.89
CA PHE A 449 3.99 25.94 -2.63
C PHE A 449 5.09 26.86 -2.11
N LEU A 450 4.80 28.15 -1.94
CA LEU A 450 5.80 29.13 -1.55
C LEU A 450 6.39 28.84 -0.16
N ILE A 451 5.54 28.67 0.85
CA ILE A 451 6.01 28.46 2.23
C ILE A 451 6.71 27.11 2.36
N SER A 452 6.16 26.03 1.78
CA SER A 452 6.75 24.70 1.89
C SER A 452 8.04 24.57 1.09
N ALA A 453 8.15 25.21 -0.08
CA ALA A 453 9.39 25.22 -0.84
C ALA A 453 10.49 26.01 -0.12
N LEU A 454 10.17 27.19 0.43
CA LEU A 454 11.12 27.97 1.23
C LEU A 454 11.59 27.18 2.45
N PHE A 455 10.68 26.51 3.16
CA PHE A 455 11.01 25.61 4.25
C PHE A 455 11.95 24.48 3.80
N GLY A 456 11.65 23.84 2.66
CA GLY A 456 12.47 22.77 2.09
C GLY A 456 13.90 23.22 1.75
N PHE A 457 14.04 24.35 1.04
CA PHE A 457 15.35 24.83 0.61
C PHE A 457 16.17 25.46 1.74
N PHE A 458 15.56 26.26 2.61
CA PHE A 458 16.32 27.04 3.61
C PHE A 458 16.43 26.35 4.97
N ILE A 459 15.56 25.40 5.29
CA ILE A 459 15.60 24.70 6.57
C ILE A 459 15.96 23.23 6.38
N VAL A 460 15.21 22.48 5.57
CA VAL A 460 15.41 21.03 5.45
C VAL A 460 16.73 20.70 4.76
N THR A 461 17.07 21.37 3.66
CA THR A 461 18.30 21.09 2.89
C THR A 461 19.57 21.33 3.72
N PRO A 462 19.76 22.48 4.40
CA PRO A 462 20.95 22.70 5.22
C PRO A 462 21.01 21.78 6.44
N SER A 463 19.87 21.53 7.09
CA SER A 463 19.79 20.58 8.21
C SER A 463 20.24 19.18 7.76
N TRP A 464 19.84 18.75 6.57
CA TRP A 464 20.24 17.47 6.02
C TRP A 464 21.72 17.42 5.62
N ASN A 465 22.25 18.48 4.99
CA ASN A 465 23.68 18.58 4.69
C ASN A 465 24.54 18.50 5.96
N LEU A 466 24.08 19.10 7.07
CA LEU A 466 24.77 18.99 8.36
C LEU A 466 24.83 17.54 8.83
N ILE A 467 23.71 16.81 8.76
CA ILE A 467 23.65 15.39 9.11
C ILE A 467 24.61 14.58 8.22
N GLU A 468 24.61 14.84 6.91
CA GLU A 468 25.52 14.21 5.94
C GLU A 468 27.00 14.48 6.27
N ALA A 469 27.35 15.72 6.62
CA ALA A 469 28.71 16.11 7.00
C ALA A 469 29.16 15.46 8.31
N LEU A 470 28.30 15.45 9.33
CA LEU A 470 28.58 14.80 10.62
C LEU A 470 28.79 13.29 10.43
N LEU A 471 27.91 12.64 9.68
CA LEU A 471 28.05 11.22 9.37
C LEU A 471 29.30 10.96 8.54
N GLY A 472 29.58 11.76 7.51
CA GLY A 472 30.80 11.67 6.72
C GLY A 472 32.06 11.79 7.58
N GLY A 473 32.09 12.71 8.55
CA GLY A 473 33.16 12.84 9.52
C GLY A 473 33.33 11.58 10.39
N ILE A 474 32.22 11.06 10.94
CA ILE A 474 32.24 9.81 11.71
C ILE A 474 32.80 8.67 10.86
N PHE A 475 32.30 8.49 9.64
CA PHE A 475 32.75 7.44 8.73
C PHE A 475 34.21 7.56 8.36
N PHE A 476 34.72 8.78 8.17
CA PHE A 476 36.13 9.01 7.90
C PHE A 476 37.01 8.49 9.04
N TYR A 477 36.70 8.83 10.29
CA TYR A 477 37.47 8.34 11.44
C TYR A 477 37.29 6.83 11.65
N LEU A 478 36.07 6.31 11.45
CA LEU A 478 35.83 4.87 11.53
C LEU A 478 36.64 4.11 10.48
N ALA A 479 36.74 4.62 9.25
CA ALA A 479 37.47 3.97 8.17
C ALA A 479 38.98 3.81 8.45
N GLN A 480 39.55 4.59 9.37
CA GLN A 480 40.96 4.49 9.76
C GLN A 480 41.23 3.37 10.77
N ALA A 481 40.21 2.72 11.32
CA ALA A 481 40.41 1.66 12.30
C ALA A 481 41.20 0.48 11.69
N PRO A 482 42.24 -0.02 12.38
CA PRO A 482 43.18 -1.00 11.83
C PRO A 482 42.55 -2.38 11.64
N LEU A 483 43.31 -3.32 11.05
CA LEU A 483 42.91 -4.72 10.86
C LEU A 483 41.66 -4.90 9.98
N GLY A 484 41.36 -3.93 9.11
CA GLY A 484 40.16 -3.93 8.27
C GLY A 484 38.86 -3.63 9.00
N ILE A 485 38.89 -3.38 10.31
CA ILE A 485 37.70 -3.05 11.10
C ILE A 485 37.01 -1.80 10.53
N GLY A 486 37.79 -0.80 10.11
CA GLY A 486 37.23 0.44 9.58
C GLY A 486 36.41 0.24 8.31
N VAL A 487 36.95 -0.51 7.35
CA VAL A 487 36.23 -0.87 6.13
C VAL A 487 35.06 -1.79 6.44
N GLY A 488 35.23 -2.75 7.37
CA GLY A 488 34.14 -3.59 7.86
C GLY A 488 32.95 -2.77 8.37
N LEU A 489 33.19 -1.76 9.20
CA LEU A 489 32.13 -0.85 9.68
C LEU A 489 31.47 -0.07 8.56
N ALA A 490 32.24 0.43 7.59
CA ALA A 490 31.70 1.12 6.42
C ALA A 490 30.78 0.20 5.60
N VAL A 491 31.18 -1.05 5.35
CA VAL A 491 30.36 -2.04 4.64
C VAL A 491 29.09 -2.39 5.44
N ALA A 492 29.21 -2.57 6.76
CA ALA A 492 28.09 -2.89 7.64
C ALA A 492 27.01 -1.79 7.66
N LEU A 493 27.44 -0.53 7.69
CA LEU A 493 26.55 0.62 7.76
C LEU A 493 26.01 1.05 6.40
N TRP A 494 26.57 0.56 5.29
CA TRP A 494 26.14 0.96 3.94
C TRP A 494 24.63 0.77 3.73
N GLN A 495 24.09 -0.42 3.99
CA GLN A 495 22.65 -0.71 3.75
C GLN A 495 21.73 -0.02 4.75
N VAL A 496 22.24 0.31 5.95
CA VAL A 496 21.53 1.20 6.88
C VAL A 496 21.44 2.60 6.27
N CYS A 497 22.53 3.11 5.70
CA CYS A 497 22.56 4.37 4.99
C CYS A 497 21.68 4.36 3.74
N VAL A 498 21.52 3.23 3.04
CA VAL A 498 20.57 3.08 1.93
C VAL A 498 19.12 3.26 2.41
N ILE A 499 18.74 2.65 3.55
CA ILE A 499 17.40 2.81 4.15
C ILE A 499 17.09 4.30 4.45
N PHE A 500 18.12 5.07 4.83
CA PHE A 500 17.96 6.48 5.16
C PHE A 500 18.31 7.45 4.01
N GLY A 501 18.72 6.96 2.83
CA GLY A 501 19.24 7.83 1.76
C GLY A 501 20.57 8.54 2.08
N LEU A 502 21.29 8.09 3.12
CA LEU A 502 22.53 8.67 3.65
C LEU A 502 23.80 7.99 3.11
N HIS A 503 23.71 7.22 2.03
CA HIS A 503 24.85 6.47 1.46
C HIS A 503 25.72 7.33 0.52
N ALA A 504 25.22 8.48 0.06
CA ALA A 504 25.98 9.41 -0.78
C ALA A 504 27.25 9.98 -0.10
N PRO A 505 27.22 10.43 1.18
CA PRO A 505 28.42 10.83 1.91
C PRO A 505 29.50 9.74 1.97
N LEU A 506 29.09 8.48 2.17
CA LEU A 506 30.02 7.36 2.21
C LEU A 506 30.66 7.09 0.83
N SER A 507 29.90 7.33 -0.24
CA SER A 507 30.40 7.27 -1.61
C SER A 507 31.45 8.36 -1.90
N ILE A 508 31.25 9.58 -1.39
CA ILE A 508 32.21 10.68 -1.53
C ILE A 508 33.55 10.34 -0.84
N LEU A 509 33.51 9.76 0.36
CA LEU A 509 34.74 9.32 1.05
C LEU A 509 35.50 8.28 0.23
N GLY A 510 34.80 7.29 -0.33
CA GLY A 510 35.41 6.32 -1.23
C GLY A 510 36.00 6.97 -2.48
N GLN A 511 35.32 7.97 -3.06
CA GLN A 511 35.80 8.70 -4.23
C GLN A 511 37.07 9.51 -3.95
N ILE A 512 37.18 10.12 -2.78
CA ILE A 512 38.39 10.84 -2.36
C ILE A 512 39.58 9.88 -2.28
N GLU A 513 39.40 8.73 -1.64
CA GLU A 513 40.42 7.66 -1.59
C GLU A 513 40.80 7.21 -3.01
N TYR A 514 39.79 6.95 -3.84
CA TYR A 514 39.95 6.49 -5.22
C TYR A 514 40.78 7.45 -6.08
N ILE A 515 40.50 8.75 -5.99
CA ILE A 515 41.23 9.80 -6.71
C ILE A 515 42.65 9.93 -6.15
N ALA A 516 42.81 9.96 -4.82
CA ALA A 516 44.11 10.07 -4.17
C ALA A 516 45.07 8.94 -4.59
N ASN A 517 44.54 7.74 -4.75
CA ASN A 517 45.26 6.55 -5.16
C ASN A 517 45.33 6.34 -6.69
N ARG A 518 44.87 7.31 -7.48
CA ARG A 518 44.87 7.25 -8.96
C ARG A 518 44.15 6.02 -9.52
N GLY A 519 42.95 5.75 -9.04
CA GLY A 519 42.03 4.79 -9.66
C GLY A 519 41.78 3.51 -8.87
N TRP A 520 42.07 3.49 -7.57
CA TRP A 520 41.69 2.37 -6.71
C TRP A 520 41.38 2.80 -5.26
N GLY A 521 40.51 2.09 -4.56
CA GLY A 521 40.20 2.39 -3.16
C GLY A 521 39.55 1.23 -2.42
N TYR A 522 39.75 1.16 -1.11
CA TYR A 522 39.19 0.12 -0.26
C TYR A 522 37.71 0.34 0.05
N LEU A 523 37.26 1.59 0.22
CA LEU A 523 35.87 1.87 0.59
C LEU A 523 34.86 1.57 -0.52
N TYR A 524 35.30 1.43 -1.77
CA TYR A 524 34.44 1.08 -2.90
C TYR A 524 33.78 -0.31 -2.77
N ILE A 525 34.36 -1.22 -1.98
CA ILE A 525 33.78 -2.56 -1.75
C ILE A 525 32.51 -2.49 -0.89
N ALA A 526 32.28 -1.39 -0.16
CA ALA A 526 31.19 -1.28 0.80
C ALA A 526 29.81 -1.44 0.16
N SER A 527 29.62 -0.84 -1.01
CA SER A 527 28.34 -0.90 -1.74
C SER A 527 28.01 -2.32 -2.20
N THR A 528 28.99 -3.04 -2.72
CA THR A 528 28.81 -4.35 -3.33
C THR A 528 28.71 -5.46 -2.29
N LEU A 529 29.65 -5.51 -1.34
CA LEU A 529 29.68 -6.55 -0.30
C LEU A 529 28.47 -6.47 0.61
N SER A 530 28.06 -5.26 0.99
CA SER A 530 26.85 -5.09 1.80
C SER A 530 25.59 -5.57 1.07
N THR A 531 25.55 -5.44 -0.25
CA THR A 531 24.46 -5.96 -1.09
C THR A 531 24.46 -7.50 -1.07
N TRP A 532 25.59 -8.14 -1.32
CA TRP A 532 25.72 -9.60 -1.25
C TRP A 532 25.39 -10.15 0.15
N SER A 533 25.75 -9.44 1.21
CA SER A 533 25.35 -9.79 2.57
C SER A 533 23.83 -9.74 2.78
N GLN A 534 23.14 -8.74 2.24
CA GLN A 534 21.67 -8.66 2.30
C GLN A 534 21.00 -9.72 1.42
N VAL A 535 21.58 -10.05 0.26
CA VAL A 535 21.13 -11.20 -0.55
C VAL A 535 21.27 -12.50 0.22
N GLY A 536 22.40 -12.71 0.89
CA GLY A 536 22.60 -13.86 1.78
C GLY A 536 21.56 -13.92 2.89
N ALA A 537 21.31 -12.79 3.56
CA ALA A 537 20.27 -12.72 4.58
C ALA A 537 18.87 -13.04 4.02
N LEU A 538 18.59 -12.61 2.77
CA LEU A 538 17.31 -12.84 2.13
C LEU A 538 17.11 -14.33 1.81
N ILE A 539 18.15 -14.98 1.28
CA ILE A 539 18.18 -16.42 1.06
C ILE A 539 17.99 -17.16 2.39
N GLY A 540 18.64 -16.69 3.46
CA GLY A 540 18.43 -17.20 4.81
C GLY A 540 16.96 -17.12 5.25
N VAL A 541 16.28 -16.00 5.00
CA VAL A 541 14.83 -15.88 5.24
C VAL A 541 14.07 -16.87 4.39
N ALA A 542 14.41 -17.02 3.10
CA ALA A 542 13.73 -17.93 2.17
C ALA A 542 13.88 -19.41 2.57
N ILE A 543 14.98 -19.78 3.23
CA ILE A 543 15.22 -21.12 3.76
C ILE A 543 14.43 -21.34 5.06
N VAL A 544 14.52 -20.40 6.00
CA VAL A 544 13.93 -20.51 7.35
C VAL A 544 12.42 -20.31 7.36
N ALA A 545 11.89 -19.48 6.45
CA ALA A 545 10.47 -19.15 6.39
C ALA A 545 9.63 -20.41 6.17
N LYS A 546 8.67 -20.60 7.07
CA LYS A 546 7.65 -21.63 7.05
C LYS A 546 6.37 -21.11 6.40
N ASN A 547 6.07 -19.80 6.51
CA ASN A 547 5.02 -19.17 5.73
C ASN A 547 5.37 -19.22 4.23
N SER A 548 4.52 -19.87 3.45
CA SER A 548 4.68 -20.08 2.02
C SER A 548 4.69 -18.78 1.21
N LEU A 549 3.92 -17.76 1.62
CA LEU A 549 3.91 -16.46 0.97
C LEU A 549 5.21 -15.71 1.19
N LEU A 550 5.66 -15.61 2.45
CA LEU A 550 6.94 -14.96 2.78
C LEU A 550 8.11 -15.67 2.09
N LYS A 551 8.09 -17.01 2.08
CA LYS A 551 9.10 -17.83 1.38
C LYS A 551 9.11 -17.54 -0.12
N LYS A 552 7.95 -17.49 -0.77
CA LYS A 552 7.82 -17.18 -2.21
C LYS A 552 8.30 -15.76 -2.51
N GLN A 553 7.93 -14.78 -1.69
CA GLN A 553 8.39 -13.38 -1.81
C GLN A 553 9.91 -13.28 -1.68
N ALA A 554 10.48 -13.93 -0.67
CA ALA A 554 11.92 -13.92 -0.45
C ALA A 554 12.68 -14.49 -1.65
N TRP A 555 12.29 -15.67 -2.14
CA TRP A 555 12.88 -16.24 -3.36
C TRP A 555 12.69 -15.37 -4.59
N GLY A 556 11.52 -14.76 -4.75
CA GLY A 556 11.23 -13.87 -5.88
C GLY A 556 12.08 -12.59 -5.90
N MET A 557 12.58 -12.16 -4.74
CA MET A 557 13.43 -10.95 -4.61
C MET A 557 14.93 -11.23 -4.77
N VAL A 558 15.39 -12.48 -4.68
CA VAL A 558 16.82 -12.83 -4.80
C VAL A 558 17.43 -12.36 -6.13
N PRO A 559 16.81 -12.58 -7.32
CA PRO A 559 17.39 -12.12 -8.58
C PRO A 559 17.64 -10.60 -8.61
N MET A 560 16.77 -9.80 -7.99
CA MET A 560 16.95 -8.34 -7.92
C MET A 560 18.19 -7.95 -7.12
N GLY A 561 18.41 -8.60 -5.98
CA GLY A 561 19.57 -8.32 -5.15
C GLY A 561 20.89 -8.75 -5.79
N VAL A 562 20.89 -9.86 -6.55
CA VAL A 562 22.06 -10.28 -7.36
C VAL A 562 22.42 -9.23 -8.42
N LEU A 563 21.43 -8.54 -8.97
CA LEU A 563 21.63 -7.42 -9.90
C LEU A 563 22.03 -6.11 -9.19
N GLY A 564 22.18 -6.13 -7.85
CA GLY A 564 22.62 -4.98 -7.07
C GLY A 564 21.49 -4.08 -6.57
N ILE A 565 20.23 -4.48 -6.73
CA ILE A 565 19.05 -3.69 -6.35
C ILE A 565 18.54 -4.19 -5.00
N THR A 566 18.84 -3.46 -3.93
CA THR A 566 18.52 -3.90 -2.55
C THR A 566 17.28 -3.25 -1.98
N GLU A 567 16.78 -2.16 -2.54
CA GLU A 567 15.70 -1.38 -1.94
C GLU A 567 14.40 -2.19 -1.79
N PRO A 568 13.93 -2.96 -2.79
CA PRO A 568 12.77 -3.85 -2.61
C PRO A 568 12.99 -4.90 -1.51
N ILE A 569 14.23 -5.37 -1.33
CA ILE A 569 14.62 -6.35 -0.32
C ILE A 569 14.58 -5.70 1.07
N LEU A 570 15.21 -4.53 1.18
CA LEU A 570 15.34 -3.77 2.42
C LEU A 570 13.97 -3.34 2.96
N TYR A 571 13.17 -2.66 2.13
CA TYR A 571 11.87 -2.15 2.56
C TYR A 571 10.79 -3.25 2.58
N GLY A 572 10.89 -4.26 1.72
CA GLY A 572 9.89 -5.33 1.62
C GLY A 572 9.99 -6.37 2.73
N ILE A 573 11.20 -6.84 3.07
CA ILE A 573 11.40 -7.96 4.01
C ILE A 573 12.32 -7.60 5.16
N MET A 574 13.48 -7.00 4.89
CA MET A 574 14.53 -6.84 5.92
C MET A 574 14.11 -5.89 7.04
N LEU A 575 13.62 -4.71 6.69
CA LEU A 575 13.23 -3.68 7.64
C LEU A 575 11.99 -4.09 8.46
N PRO A 576 10.91 -4.64 7.86
CA PRO A 576 9.78 -5.17 8.62
C PRO A 576 10.17 -6.29 9.59
N LYS A 577 11.04 -7.23 9.16
CA LYS A 577 11.45 -8.38 9.98
C LYS A 577 12.60 -8.10 10.95
N ARG A 578 13.37 -7.01 10.74
CA ARG A 578 14.50 -6.49 11.52
C ARG A 578 15.69 -7.45 11.74
N ARG A 579 15.44 -8.66 12.23
CA ARG A 579 16.48 -9.68 12.50
C ARG A 579 17.27 -10.08 11.24
N PRO A 580 16.64 -10.30 10.08
CA PRO A 580 17.38 -10.56 8.85
C PRO A 580 18.27 -9.38 8.44
N LEU A 581 17.79 -8.14 8.64
CA LEU A 581 18.61 -6.93 8.40
C LEU A 581 19.89 -6.96 9.25
N TYR A 582 19.78 -7.26 10.55
CA TYR A 582 20.94 -7.37 11.44
C TYR A 582 21.90 -8.49 11.03
N ALA A 583 21.37 -9.65 10.62
CA ALA A 583 22.20 -10.73 10.10
C ALA A 583 23.00 -10.30 8.85
N GLY A 584 22.36 -9.56 7.93
CA GLY A 584 23.04 -8.96 6.78
C GLY A 584 24.11 -7.94 7.19
N ILE A 585 23.85 -7.08 8.18
CA ILE A 585 24.82 -6.10 8.70
C ILE A 585 26.04 -6.80 9.32
N MET A 586 25.83 -7.86 10.10
CA MET A 586 26.91 -8.64 10.71
C MET A 586 27.77 -9.36 9.65
N SER A 587 27.13 -9.93 8.63
CA SER A 587 27.82 -10.52 7.49
C SER A 587 28.65 -9.46 6.74
N ALA A 588 28.06 -8.29 6.48
CA ALA A 588 28.69 -7.18 5.80
C ALA A 588 29.94 -6.69 6.55
N PHE A 589 29.85 -6.60 7.89
CA PHE A 589 31.00 -6.27 8.73
C PHE A 589 32.16 -7.25 8.56
N ILE A 590 31.90 -8.55 8.74
CA ILE A 590 32.95 -9.59 8.72
C ILE A 590 33.57 -9.72 7.33
N SER A 591 32.74 -9.77 6.29
CA SER A 591 33.22 -9.89 4.91
C SER A 591 33.97 -8.64 4.42
N GLY A 592 33.51 -7.45 4.80
CA GLY A 592 34.20 -6.19 4.52
C GLY A 592 35.56 -6.09 5.22
N ALA A 593 35.63 -6.47 6.50
CA ALA A 593 36.89 -6.50 7.25
C ALA A 593 37.88 -7.51 6.66
N LEU A 594 37.40 -8.71 6.32
CA LEU A 594 38.19 -9.75 5.68
C LEU A 594 38.78 -9.29 4.35
N LEU A 595 37.97 -8.70 3.45
CA LEU A 595 38.45 -8.25 2.15
C LEU A 595 39.45 -7.10 2.26
N ASN A 596 39.27 -6.18 3.21
CA ASN A 596 40.27 -5.14 3.44
C ASN A 596 41.57 -5.72 4.01
N TRP A 597 41.49 -6.68 4.94
CA TRP A 597 42.68 -7.37 5.46
C TRP A 597 43.46 -8.10 4.36
N LEU A 598 42.75 -8.68 3.40
CA LEU A 598 43.32 -9.29 2.18
C LEU A 598 43.73 -8.26 1.12
N LYS A 599 43.58 -6.96 1.38
CA LYS A 599 43.93 -5.83 0.51
C LYS A 599 43.17 -5.80 -0.81
N VAL A 600 41.95 -6.34 -0.86
CA VAL A 600 41.09 -6.23 -2.04
C VAL A 600 40.61 -4.79 -2.20
N SER A 601 40.78 -4.25 -3.40
CA SER A 601 40.47 -2.86 -3.74
C SER A 601 39.47 -2.78 -4.89
N GLY A 602 38.54 -1.81 -4.80
CA GLY A 602 37.70 -1.42 -5.92
C GLY A 602 38.50 -0.61 -6.93
N ARG A 603 38.33 -0.89 -8.23
CA ARG A 603 39.08 -0.27 -9.33
C ARG A 603 38.13 0.32 -10.36
N LEU A 604 37.81 -0.38 -11.43
CA LEU A 604 36.88 0.16 -12.43
C LEU A 604 35.43 -0.03 -11.97
N SER A 605 34.56 0.93 -12.27
CA SER A 605 33.11 0.76 -12.08
C SER A 605 32.50 0.16 -13.35
N THR A 606 32.09 -1.11 -13.31
CA THR A 606 31.56 -1.85 -14.48
C THR A 606 30.06 -2.15 -14.37
N GLY A 607 29.37 -1.58 -13.37
CA GLY A 607 27.94 -1.83 -13.11
C GLY A 607 27.67 -2.11 -11.63
N MET A 608 26.47 -2.62 -11.33
CA MET A 608 26.02 -2.98 -9.98
C MET A 608 25.88 -4.50 -9.83
N GLY A 609 25.82 -4.97 -8.57
CA GLY A 609 25.60 -6.38 -8.25
C GLY A 609 26.66 -7.29 -8.85
N ILE A 610 26.24 -8.34 -9.55
CA ILE A 610 27.17 -9.28 -10.21
C ILE A 610 28.05 -8.60 -11.28
N PHE A 611 27.55 -7.55 -11.96
CA PHE A 611 28.31 -6.88 -13.01
C PHE A 611 29.45 -6.02 -12.49
N SER A 612 29.43 -5.63 -11.21
CA SER A 612 30.54 -4.90 -10.60
C SER A 612 31.80 -5.75 -10.46
N ALA A 613 31.67 -7.09 -10.48
CA ALA A 613 32.78 -8.01 -10.27
C ALA A 613 33.92 -7.81 -11.27
N LEU A 614 33.58 -7.45 -12.50
CA LEU A 614 34.55 -7.31 -13.60
C LEU A 614 35.47 -6.11 -13.39
N GLY A 615 34.97 -5.08 -12.74
CA GLY A 615 35.77 -3.94 -12.30
C GLY A 615 36.85 -4.30 -11.30
N TYR A 616 36.75 -5.42 -10.59
CA TYR A 616 37.78 -5.90 -9.68
C TYR A 616 38.88 -6.71 -10.38
N PHE A 617 38.65 -7.16 -11.62
CA PHE A 617 39.65 -7.80 -12.49
C PHE A 617 40.38 -6.80 -13.39
N SER A 618 40.11 -5.50 -13.28
CA SER A 618 40.74 -4.49 -14.12
C SER A 618 42.01 -3.93 -13.48
N GLU A 619 42.85 -3.27 -14.28
CA GLU A 619 43.85 -2.36 -13.74
C GLU A 619 43.21 -1.04 -13.26
N PRO A 620 43.85 -0.28 -12.36
CA PRO A 620 43.43 1.07 -12.02
C PRO A 620 43.43 1.99 -13.25
N PRO A 621 42.32 2.68 -13.57
CA PRO A 621 42.19 3.40 -14.83
C PRO A 621 43.02 4.69 -14.92
N PHE A 622 43.57 5.20 -13.82
CA PHE A 622 44.40 6.41 -13.80
C PHE A 622 45.88 6.13 -13.55
N GLY A 623 46.33 4.89 -13.81
CA GLY A 623 47.74 4.50 -13.69
C GLY A 623 48.26 4.40 -12.25
N GLY A 624 47.37 4.33 -11.25
CA GLY A 624 47.72 4.00 -9.88
C GLY A 624 48.20 2.56 -9.73
N ILE A 625 49.03 2.30 -8.72
CA ILE A 625 49.54 0.95 -8.42
C ILE A 625 48.69 0.38 -7.28
N ALA A 626 47.81 -0.56 -7.62
CA ALA A 626 46.99 -1.27 -6.64
C ALA A 626 47.83 -2.33 -5.88
N PRO A 627 47.45 -2.68 -4.63
CA PRO A 627 48.22 -3.59 -3.78
C PRO A 627 48.23 -5.06 -4.23
N LEU A 628 47.35 -5.45 -5.14
CA LEU A 628 47.22 -6.80 -5.68
C LEU A 628 47.25 -6.74 -7.21
N ASP A 629 47.65 -7.80 -7.89
CA ASP A 629 47.42 -7.92 -9.33
C ASP A 629 45.91 -8.07 -9.64
N PRO A 630 45.44 -7.76 -10.86
CA PRO A 630 44.02 -7.81 -11.19
C PRO A 630 43.37 -9.19 -11.03
N LEU A 631 44.08 -10.27 -11.37
CA LEU A 631 43.52 -11.61 -11.28
C LEU A 631 43.29 -11.99 -9.81
N THR A 632 44.29 -11.82 -8.96
CA THR A 632 44.18 -12.10 -7.52
C THR A 632 43.11 -11.22 -6.87
N ASN A 633 43.07 -9.92 -7.19
CA ASN A 633 42.08 -9.00 -6.65
C ASN A 633 40.64 -9.42 -7.01
N GLY A 634 40.39 -9.75 -8.28
CA GLY A 634 39.09 -10.19 -8.76
C GLY A 634 38.65 -11.53 -8.13
N LEU A 635 39.56 -12.50 -8.03
CA LEU A 635 39.27 -13.80 -7.40
C LEU A 635 38.96 -13.65 -5.91
N LEU A 636 39.74 -12.86 -5.17
CA LEU A 636 39.48 -12.58 -3.76
C LEU A 636 38.18 -11.81 -3.57
N TYR A 637 37.83 -10.90 -4.47
CA TYR A 637 36.53 -10.23 -4.46
C TYR A 637 35.37 -11.21 -4.64
N ILE A 638 35.44 -12.14 -5.61
CA ILE A 638 34.42 -13.18 -5.79
C ILE A 638 34.29 -14.04 -4.54
N MET A 639 35.42 -14.47 -3.96
CA MET A 639 35.44 -15.18 -2.69
C MET A 639 34.74 -14.38 -1.60
N GLY A 640 35.02 -13.08 -1.49
CA GLY A 640 34.35 -12.18 -0.55
C GLY A 640 32.83 -12.11 -0.73
N CYS A 641 32.34 -12.07 -1.96
CA CYS A 641 30.91 -12.10 -2.26
C CYS A 641 30.25 -13.42 -1.82
N ILE A 642 30.93 -14.56 -2.05
CA ILE A 642 30.49 -15.88 -1.60
C ILE A 642 30.45 -15.94 -0.07
N VAL A 643 31.51 -15.49 0.60
CA VAL A 643 31.60 -15.43 2.07
C VAL A 643 30.52 -14.53 2.65
N ALA A 644 30.32 -13.33 2.09
CA ALA A 644 29.25 -12.41 2.48
C ALA A 644 27.87 -13.07 2.38
N THR A 645 27.60 -13.75 1.26
CA THR A 645 26.32 -14.45 1.06
C THR A 645 26.15 -15.60 2.06
N ALA A 646 27.18 -16.44 2.22
CA ALA A 646 27.16 -17.59 3.12
C ALA A 646 26.98 -17.18 4.59
N LEU A 647 27.72 -16.16 5.05
CA LEU A 647 27.56 -15.61 6.39
C LEU A 647 26.18 -14.98 6.60
N GLY A 648 25.66 -14.29 5.58
CA GLY A 648 24.31 -13.72 5.62
C GLY A 648 23.24 -14.80 5.81
N VAL A 649 23.36 -15.91 5.08
CA VAL A 649 22.51 -17.10 5.23
C VAL A 649 22.66 -17.69 6.63
N ALA A 650 23.89 -17.95 7.06
CA ALA A 650 24.17 -18.59 8.34
C ALA A 650 23.66 -17.77 9.54
N PHE A 651 23.98 -16.47 9.60
CA PHE A 651 23.48 -15.60 10.67
C PHE A 651 21.96 -15.47 10.66
N THR A 652 21.35 -15.46 9.48
CA THR A 652 19.88 -15.43 9.41
C THR A 652 19.29 -16.73 9.93
N ILE A 653 19.83 -17.89 9.57
CA ILE A 653 19.38 -19.19 10.11
C ILE A 653 19.47 -19.23 11.64
N ILE A 654 20.52 -18.65 12.21
CA ILE A 654 20.75 -18.63 13.67
C ILE A 654 19.80 -17.64 14.38
N ILE A 655 19.63 -16.43 13.84
CA ILE A 655 19.00 -15.31 14.55
C ILE A 655 17.51 -15.18 14.20
N TYR A 656 17.14 -15.44 12.95
CA TYR A 656 15.78 -15.26 12.47
C TYR A 656 14.88 -16.41 12.93
N LYS A 657 13.86 -16.06 13.69
CA LYS A 657 12.73 -16.93 14.00
C LYS A 657 11.50 -16.22 13.45
N GLU A 658 10.78 -16.89 12.55
CA GLU A 658 9.62 -16.32 11.89
C GLU A 658 8.52 -15.95 12.88
N ARG A 659 8.27 -16.85 13.85
CA ARG A 659 7.39 -16.62 14.99
C ARG A 659 8.22 -16.58 16.27
N VAL A 660 7.92 -15.61 17.13
CA VAL A 660 8.43 -15.57 18.50
C VAL A 660 7.43 -16.29 19.39
N ASP A 661 7.90 -17.26 20.18
CA ASP A 661 7.07 -18.05 21.10
C ASP A 661 6.35 -17.14 22.12
N GLU A 662 5.13 -17.52 22.51
CA GLU A 662 4.24 -16.80 23.44
C GLU A 662 4.97 -16.42 24.74
N ASN A 663 5.63 -17.40 25.38
CA ASN A 663 6.45 -17.18 26.58
C ASN A 663 7.51 -16.09 26.38
N THR A 664 8.18 -16.06 25.23
CA THR A 664 9.24 -15.08 24.99
C THR A 664 8.66 -13.66 24.86
N LEU A 665 7.51 -13.51 24.21
CA LEU A 665 6.83 -12.23 24.09
C LEU A 665 6.32 -11.74 25.44
N ILE A 666 5.62 -12.60 26.18
CA ILE A 666 5.10 -12.30 27.50
C ILE A 666 6.23 -11.91 28.46
N ASN A 667 7.32 -12.69 28.51
CA ASN A 667 8.47 -12.37 29.37
C ASN A 667 9.10 -11.03 29.01
N LYS A 668 9.12 -10.67 27.73
CA LYS A 668 9.62 -9.36 27.28
C LYS A 668 8.73 -8.22 27.78
N VAL A 669 7.42 -8.38 27.72
CA VAL A 669 6.44 -7.41 28.25
C VAL A 669 6.59 -7.31 29.77
N THR A 670 6.71 -8.43 30.48
CA THR A 670 6.93 -8.48 31.93
C THR A 670 8.21 -7.78 32.35
N LYS A 671 9.34 -8.04 31.69
CA LYS A 671 10.61 -7.34 31.98
C LYS A 671 10.51 -5.85 31.72
N LYS A 672 9.78 -5.44 30.68
CA LYS A 672 9.55 -4.03 30.38
C LYS A 672 8.70 -3.36 31.47
N LEU A 673 7.67 -4.04 31.97
CA LEU A 673 6.83 -3.58 33.07
C LEU A 673 7.64 -3.44 34.36
N ILE A 674 8.36 -4.51 34.78
CA ILE A 674 9.23 -4.51 35.95
C ILE A 674 10.27 -3.37 35.87
N ASN A 675 10.95 -3.21 34.73
CA ASN A 675 11.92 -2.12 34.57
C ASN A 675 11.29 -0.72 34.67
N LYS A 676 10.04 -0.55 34.25
CA LYS A 676 9.33 0.73 34.38
C LYS A 676 8.97 1.02 35.84
N ILE A 677 8.57 -0.02 36.58
CA ILE A 677 8.28 0.05 38.02
C ILE A 677 9.56 0.37 38.81
N ILE A 678 10.67 -0.35 38.58
CA ILE A 678 11.95 -0.15 39.27
C ILE A 678 12.52 1.26 39.03
N LYS A 679 12.31 1.85 37.85
CA LYS A 679 12.81 3.18 37.51
C LYS A 679 11.99 4.32 38.13
N ASN A 680 10.81 4.04 38.66
CA ASN A 680 10.00 5.05 39.32
C ASN A 680 10.56 5.31 40.73
N LYS A 681 11.16 6.49 40.93
CA LYS A 681 11.83 6.86 42.18
C LYS A 681 10.85 7.19 43.32
N ASP A 682 9.58 7.40 43.00
CA ASP A 682 8.54 7.79 43.95
C ASP A 682 7.90 6.58 44.66
N LEU A 683 8.28 5.36 44.27
CA LEU A 683 7.78 4.12 44.86
C LEU A 683 8.70 3.62 45.98
N ASP A 684 8.09 3.08 47.04
CA ASP A 684 8.82 2.41 48.10
C ASP A 684 9.54 1.14 47.59
N LYS A 685 10.78 0.94 48.03
CA LYS A 685 11.62 -0.18 47.61
C LYS A 685 11.07 -1.54 48.05
N ALA A 686 10.36 -1.61 49.18
CA ALA A 686 9.73 -2.85 49.62
C ALA A 686 8.56 -3.22 48.70
N LEU A 687 7.71 -2.25 48.37
CA LEU A 687 6.60 -2.42 47.42
C LEU A 687 7.09 -2.81 46.02
N VAL A 688 8.16 -2.16 45.52
CA VAL A 688 8.77 -2.51 44.21
C VAL A 688 9.22 -3.97 44.19
N LYS A 689 9.82 -4.45 45.28
CA LYS A 689 10.32 -5.84 45.39
C LYS A 689 9.17 -6.86 45.51
N GLU A 690 8.10 -6.50 46.20
CA GLU A 690 6.88 -7.31 46.30
C GLU A 690 6.23 -7.50 44.93
N VAL A 691 6.01 -6.40 44.20
CA VAL A 691 5.45 -6.40 42.84
C VAL A 691 6.38 -7.13 41.86
N GLU A 692 7.69 -6.94 41.95
CA GLU A 692 8.65 -7.67 41.12
C GLU A 692 8.54 -9.18 41.32
N ASN A 693 8.46 -9.65 42.57
CA ASN A 693 8.29 -11.06 42.89
C ASN A 693 6.96 -11.60 42.36
N HIS A 694 5.88 -10.81 42.47
CA HIS A 694 4.56 -11.16 41.96
C HIS A 694 4.58 -11.32 40.43
N LEU A 695 5.18 -10.37 39.70
CA LEU A 695 5.27 -10.38 38.24
C LEU A 695 6.26 -11.42 37.70
N LYS A 696 7.27 -11.84 38.47
CA LYS A 696 8.20 -12.91 38.07
C LYS A 696 7.52 -14.26 37.84
N SER A 697 6.37 -14.50 38.47
CA SER A 697 5.55 -15.70 38.22
C SER A 697 5.11 -15.82 36.74
N ILE A 698 4.98 -14.69 36.04
CA ILE A 698 4.61 -14.63 34.62
C ILE A 698 5.73 -15.19 33.71
N GLU A 699 7.00 -15.22 34.16
CA GLU A 699 8.13 -15.60 33.29
C GLU A 699 8.09 -17.06 32.79
N LYS A 700 7.22 -17.91 33.36
CA LYS A 700 7.00 -19.31 32.96
C LYS A 700 5.52 -19.67 32.96
N ILE A 701 4.68 -18.78 32.44
CA ILE A 701 3.22 -18.96 32.47
C ILE A 701 2.73 -20.16 31.63
N TYR A 702 3.45 -20.54 30.58
CA TYR A 702 3.16 -21.76 29.80
C TYR A 702 3.98 -22.95 30.27
N SER A 703 3.29 -24.09 30.46
CA SER A 703 3.91 -25.39 30.73
C SER A 703 4.60 -25.97 29.49
N ALA A 704 5.47 -26.97 29.69
CA ALA A 704 6.15 -27.64 28.57
C ALA A 704 5.16 -28.31 27.60
N ASP A 705 4.06 -28.86 28.13
CA ASP A 705 3.02 -29.52 27.33
C ASP A 705 2.16 -28.53 26.55
N GLU A 706 1.82 -27.38 27.15
CA GLU A 706 1.10 -26.30 26.46
C GLU A 706 1.93 -25.71 25.30
N ILE A 707 3.24 -25.53 25.49
CA ILE A 707 4.16 -25.11 24.41
C ILE A 707 4.22 -26.17 23.31
N LYS A 708 4.25 -27.46 23.69
CA LYS A 708 4.27 -28.57 22.74
C LYS A 708 2.96 -28.62 21.93
N PHE A 709 1.82 -28.41 22.58
CA PHE A 709 0.51 -28.27 21.94
C PHE A 709 0.50 -27.12 20.93
N LEU A 710 0.90 -25.91 21.33
CA LEU A 710 0.96 -24.75 20.42
C LEU A 710 1.88 -24.98 19.23
N LYS A 711 3.02 -25.66 19.42
CA LYS A 711 3.93 -26.06 18.33
C LYS A 711 3.34 -27.11 17.40
N GLN A 712 2.49 -28.01 17.90
CA GLN A 712 1.78 -28.98 17.09
C GLN A 712 0.72 -28.26 16.23
N GLN A 713 -0.07 -27.38 16.83
CA GLN A 713 -1.05 -26.56 16.12
C GLN A 713 -0.39 -25.67 15.05
N GLU A 714 0.77 -25.09 15.36
CA GLU A 714 1.57 -24.33 14.41
C GLU A 714 1.94 -25.13 13.15
N LYS A 715 2.30 -26.41 13.29
CA LYS A 715 2.61 -27.27 12.13
C LYS A 715 1.37 -27.50 11.26
N ILE A 716 0.21 -27.75 11.89
CA ILE A 716 -1.06 -27.98 11.18
C ILE A 716 -1.47 -26.72 10.41
N ILE A 717 -1.38 -25.54 11.05
CA ILE A 717 -1.60 -24.23 10.43
C ILE A 717 -0.69 -24.02 9.22
N GLN A 718 0.60 -24.35 9.35
CA GLN A 718 1.56 -24.22 8.25
C GLN A 718 1.23 -25.13 7.07
N GLU A 719 0.81 -26.36 7.32
CA GLU A 719 0.35 -27.28 6.28
C GLU A 719 -0.89 -26.74 5.56
N TYR A 720 -1.88 -26.26 6.32
CA TYR A 720 -3.06 -25.59 5.75
C TYR A 720 -2.69 -24.42 4.83
N LEU A 721 -1.82 -23.52 5.28
CA LEU A 721 -1.37 -22.37 4.50
C LEU A 721 -0.59 -22.78 3.24
N ARG A 722 0.21 -23.85 3.32
CA ARG A 722 0.92 -24.41 2.16
C ARG A 722 -0.07 -24.92 1.11
N MET A 723 -1.09 -25.67 1.53
CA MET A 723 -2.13 -26.17 0.62
C MET A 723 -2.91 -25.03 -0.02
N GLN A 724 -3.32 -24.04 0.79
CA GLN A 724 -3.97 -22.83 0.29
C GLN A 724 -3.10 -22.10 -0.75
N THR A 725 -1.79 -22.03 -0.53
CA THR A 725 -0.86 -21.42 -1.48
C THR A 725 -0.69 -22.25 -2.75
N ALA A 726 -0.69 -23.58 -2.65
CA ALA A 726 -0.62 -24.48 -3.80
C ALA A 726 -1.86 -24.33 -4.70
N ILE A 727 -3.05 -24.27 -4.12
CA ILE A 727 -4.31 -23.98 -4.82
C ILE A 727 -4.23 -22.63 -5.53
N ASN A 728 -3.85 -21.57 -4.79
CA ASN A 728 -3.69 -20.24 -5.38
C ASN A 728 -2.67 -20.24 -6.54
N ASN A 729 -1.58 -21.01 -6.45
CA ASN A 729 -0.61 -21.12 -7.55
C ASN A 729 -1.18 -21.86 -8.77
N LYS A 730 -2.04 -22.88 -8.59
CA LYS A 730 -2.76 -23.55 -9.69
C LYS A 730 -3.67 -22.56 -10.41
N ILE A 731 -4.44 -21.77 -9.64
CA ILE A 731 -5.29 -20.69 -10.18
C ILE A 731 -4.46 -19.68 -10.98
N VAL A 732 -3.37 -19.16 -10.40
CA VAL A 732 -2.47 -18.21 -11.06
C VAL A 732 -1.92 -18.79 -12.37
N LYS A 733 -1.35 -20.00 -12.36
CA LYS A 733 -0.85 -20.63 -13.59
C LYS A 733 -1.93 -20.82 -14.66
N ASN A 734 -3.17 -21.09 -14.25
CA ASN A 734 -4.28 -21.25 -15.17
C ASN A 734 -4.72 -19.92 -15.77
N ASP A 735 -4.81 -18.87 -14.95
CA ASP A 735 -5.11 -17.50 -15.39
C ASP A 735 -4.01 -16.98 -16.36
N GLU A 736 -2.72 -17.26 -16.12
CA GLU A 736 -1.63 -16.91 -17.05
C GLU A 736 -1.78 -17.60 -18.41
N LYS A 737 -2.28 -18.85 -18.46
CA LYS A 737 -2.57 -19.56 -19.71
C LYS A 737 -3.74 -18.90 -20.44
N ILE A 738 -4.81 -18.57 -19.71
CA ILE A 738 -5.98 -17.87 -20.23
C ILE A 738 -5.58 -16.51 -20.81
N GLU A 739 -4.75 -15.72 -20.12
CA GLU A 739 -4.26 -14.43 -20.65
C GLU A 739 -3.46 -14.58 -21.95
N LYS A 740 -2.56 -15.57 -22.02
CA LYS A 740 -1.80 -15.87 -23.25
C LYS A 740 -2.72 -16.27 -24.40
N LEU A 741 -3.79 -17.01 -24.11
CA LEU A 741 -4.80 -17.38 -25.09
C LEU A 741 -5.63 -16.18 -25.53
N PHE A 742 -6.08 -15.32 -24.60
CA PHE A 742 -6.75 -14.07 -24.92
C PHE A 742 -5.91 -13.18 -25.86
N ALA A 743 -4.60 -13.05 -25.60
CA ALA A 743 -3.70 -12.30 -26.48
C ALA A 743 -3.59 -12.93 -27.89
N LYS A 744 -3.53 -14.27 -27.98
CA LYS A 744 -3.55 -14.98 -29.27
C LYS A 744 -4.89 -14.83 -30.00
N GLY A 745 -6.01 -14.84 -29.27
CA GLY A 745 -7.36 -14.68 -29.82
C GLY A 745 -7.58 -13.28 -30.37
N LYS A 746 -7.15 -12.24 -29.65
CA LYS A 746 -7.11 -10.86 -30.15
C LYS A 746 -6.30 -10.73 -31.44
N LYS A 747 -5.14 -11.40 -31.52
CA LYS A 747 -4.32 -11.43 -32.74
C LYS A 747 -5.00 -12.20 -33.89
N ALA A 748 -5.74 -13.27 -33.60
CA ALA A 748 -6.50 -14.03 -34.59
C ALA A 748 -7.66 -13.19 -35.17
N ILE A 749 -8.40 -12.47 -34.32
CA ILE A 749 -9.44 -11.52 -34.75
C ILE A 749 -8.84 -10.38 -35.59
N LYS A 750 -7.73 -9.78 -35.15
CA LYS A 750 -7.04 -8.72 -35.93
C LYS A 750 -6.58 -9.19 -37.32
N ASN A 751 -6.31 -10.49 -37.47
CA ASN A 751 -5.91 -11.11 -38.73
C ASN A 751 -7.10 -11.71 -39.51
N ASN A 752 -8.36 -11.39 -39.15
CA ASN A 752 -9.59 -11.92 -39.74
C ASN A 752 -9.67 -13.46 -39.75
N ASN A 753 -9.03 -14.14 -38.78
CA ASN A 753 -9.03 -15.60 -38.67
C ASN A 753 -10.01 -16.05 -37.58
N GLN A 754 -11.29 -16.11 -37.94
CA GLN A 754 -12.39 -16.45 -37.03
C GLN A 754 -12.31 -17.90 -36.50
N THR A 755 -11.92 -18.86 -37.35
CA THR A 755 -11.77 -20.29 -36.96
C THR A 755 -10.77 -20.45 -35.82
N LYS A 756 -9.62 -19.76 -35.92
CA LYS A 756 -8.60 -19.79 -34.87
C LYS A 756 -9.04 -19.05 -33.60
N ALA A 757 -9.82 -17.99 -33.73
CA ALA A 757 -10.37 -17.27 -32.59
C ALA A 757 -11.40 -18.13 -31.81
N LEU A 758 -12.23 -18.91 -32.52
CA LEU A 758 -13.15 -19.90 -31.93
C LEU A 758 -12.41 -21.01 -31.19
N GLU A 759 -11.37 -21.58 -31.79
CA GLU A 759 -10.55 -22.61 -31.16
C GLU A 759 -9.91 -22.09 -29.86
N ILE A 760 -9.41 -20.85 -29.89
CA ILE A 760 -8.82 -20.19 -28.72
C ILE A 760 -9.88 -19.91 -27.65
N LYS A 761 -11.09 -19.49 -28.02
CA LYS A 761 -12.21 -19.31 -27.09
C LYS A 761 -12.54 -20.62 -26.39
N SER A 762 -12.68 -21.72 -27.13
CA SER A 762 -12.94 -23.04 -26.56
C SER A 762 -11.84 -23.50 -25.59
N GLN A 763 -10.56 -23.21 -25.89
CA GLN A 763 -9.45 -23.45 -24.98
C GLN A 763 -9.55 -22.60 -23.69
N ILE A 764 -9.99 -21.34 -23.80
CA ILE A 764 -10.23 -20.47 -22.65
C ILE A 764 -11.38 -20.99 -21.80
N ASP A 765 -12.49 -21.38 -22.41
CA ASP A 765 -13.67 -21.91 -21.69
C ASP A 765 -13.30 -23.17 -20.92
N THR A 766 -12.56 -24.08 -21.55
CA THR A 766 -12.05 -25.31 -20.91
C THR A 766 -11.16 -24.99 -19.71
N LEU A 767 -10.22 -24.05 -19.85
CA LEU A 767 -9.36 -23.64 -18.74
C LEU A 767 -10.15 -22.89 -17.66
N SER A 768 -11.20 -22.16 -18.02
CA SER A 768 -12.03 -21.41 -17.07
C SER A 768 -12.83 -22.34 -16.16
N MET A 769 -13.10 -23.57 -16.60
CA MET A 769 -13.71 -24.65 -15.82
C MET A 769 -12.71 -25.43 -14.94
N LEU A 770 -11.62 -24.80 -14.49
CA LEU A 770 -10.65 -25.44 -13.61
C LEU A 770 -11.32 -25.93 -12.32
N ASP A 771 -11.51 -27.24 -12.20
CA ASP A 771 -12.02 -27.88 -10.99
C ASP A 771 -10.91 -28.00 -9.93
N LEU A 772 -11.15 -27.37 -8.78
CA LEU A 772 -10.29 -27.42 -7.60
C LEU A 772 -11.02 -27.98 -6.39
N SER A 773 -12.21 -28.57 -6.58
CA SER A 773 -13.07 -29.05 -5.50
C SER A 773 -12.36 -30.05 -4.59
N GLU A 774 -11.62 -31.01 -5.15
CA GLU A 774 -10.83 -31.97 -4.38
C GLU A 774 -9.67 -31.30 -3.62
N ASP A 775 -8.93 -30.38 -4.26
CA ASP A 775 -7.86 -29.67 -3.56
C ASP A 775 -8.41 -28.81 -2.39
N GLU A 776 -9.55 -28.13 -2.60
CA GLU A 776 -10.22 -27.32 -1.59
C GLU A 776 -10.77 -28.18 -0.45
N LYS A 777 -11.38 -29.35 -0.74
CA LYS A 777 -11.80 -30.33 0.28
C LYS A 777 -10.62 -30.78 1.14
N ILE A 778 -9.49 -31.15 0.54
CA ILE A 778 -8.31 -31.59 1.29
C ILE A 778 -7.77 -30.45 2.17
N LYS A 779 -7.73 -29.23 1.64
CA LYS A 779 -7.32 -28.03 2.39
C LYS A 779 -8.27 -27.73 3.56
N ASP A 780 -9.58 -27.90 3.38
CA ASP A 780 -10.57 -27.70 4.44
C ASP A 780 -10.50 -28.80 5.51
N LEU A 781 -10.28 -30.06 5.13
CA LEU A 781 -9.99 -31.15 6.08
C LEU A 781 -8.76 -30.84 6.93
N GLN A 782 -7.72 -30.25 6.33
CA GLN A 782 -6.54 -29.83 7.07
C GLN A 782 -6.84 -28.66 8.02
N ARG A 783 -7.72 -27.72 7.63
CA ARG A 783 -8.17 -26.63 8.51
C ARG A 783 -8.95 -27.15 9.72
N GLN A 784 -9.77 -28.19 9.53
CA GLN A 784 -10.55 -28.81 10.62
C GLN A 784 -9.67 -29.48 11.68
N LYS A 785 -8.43 -29.86 11.34
CA LYS A 785 -7.46 -30.40 12.32
C LYS A 785 -6.90 -29.33 13.26
N ILE A 786 -7.10 -28.05 12.96
CA ILE A 786 -6.64 -26.95 13.83
C ILE A 786 -7.59 -26.87 15.02
N ASP A 787 -7.05 -27.08 16.22
CA ASP A 787 -7.80 -27.01 17.46
C ASP A 787 -7.98 -25.56 17.92
N PHE A 788 -8.87 -24.82 17.25
CA PHE A 788 -9.17 -23.43 17.58
C PHE A 788 -9.71 -23.28 18.99
N ASP A 789 -10.51 -24.24 19.46
CA ASP A 789 -11.11 -24.19 20.79
C ASP A 789 -10.04 -24.38 21.87
N GLY A 790 -9.13 -25.33 21.70
CA GLY A 790 -8.00 -25.53 22.60
C GLY A 790 -7.05 -24.33 22.62
N ILE A 791 -6.75 -23.73 21.46
CA ILE A 791 -5.94 -22.50 21.38
C ILE A 791 -6.63 -21.33 22.10
N ASN A 792 -7.92 -21.10 21.84
CA ASN A 792 -8.67 -20.00 22.44
C ASN A 792 -8.88 -20.18 23.94
N LYS A 793 -9.14 -21.42 24.38
CA LYS A 793 -9.24 -21.77 25.80
C LYS A 793 -7.93 -21.47 26.51
N LEU A 794 -6.81 -21.98 26.00
CA LEU A 794 -5.49 -21.75 26.57
C LEU A 794 -5.16 -20.25 26.60
N LYS A 795 -5.44 -19.52 25.51
CA LYS A 795 -5.27 -18.05 25.46
C LYS A 795 -6.06 -17.36 26.57
N LYS A 796 -7.35 -17.68 26.72
CA LYS A 796 -8.23 -17.06 27.72
C LYS A 796 -7.75 -17.35 29.14
N GLU A 797 -7.36 -18.59 29.43
CA GLU A 797 -6.79 -18.98 30.72
C GLU A 797 -5.55 -18.16 31.07
N LYS A 798 -4.62 -17.98 30.12
CA LYS A 798 -3.38 -17.21 30.34
C LYS A 798 -3.64 -15.71 30.45
N ILE A 799 -4.57 -15.15 29.67
CA ILE A 799 -4.97 -13.74 29.79
C ILE A 799 -5.57 -13.48 31.16
N ASN A 800 -6.53 -14.29 31.61
CA ASN A 800 -7.17 -14.12 32.92
C ASN A 800 -6.13 -14.14 34.05
N TYR A 801 -5.20 -15.10 34.02
CA TYR A 801 -4.12 -15.18 35.01
C TYR A 801 -3.21 -13.94 34.99
N ILE A 802 -2.88 -13.41 33.80
CA ILE A 802 -2.10 -12.18 33.67
C ILE A 802 -2.90 -10.98 34.20
N GLU A 803 -4.19 -10.88 33.89
CA GLU A 803 -5.06 -9.80 34.36
C GLU A 803 -5.20 -9.79 35.88
N GLU A 804 -5.31 -10.96 36.53
CA GLU A 804 -5.29 -11.09 37.99
C GLU A 804 -3.99 -10.53 38.58
N LEU A 805 -2.83 -10.88 38.00
CA LEU A 805 -1.54 -10.39 38.47
C LEU A 805 -1.34 -8.89 38.19
N LEU A 806 -1.92 -8.36 37.11
CA LEU A 806 -1.90 -6.93 36.80
C LEU A 806 -2.85 -6.14 37.70
N ALA A 807 -3.98 -6.71 38.10
CA ALA A 807 -4.92 -6.07 39.04
C ALA A 807 -4.24 -5.73 40.37
N PHE A 808 -3.33 -6.59 40.87
CA PHE A 808 -2.51 -6.29 42.05
C PHE A 808 -1.66 -5.01 41.86
N VAL A 809 -1.16 -4.75 40.65
CA VAL A 809 -0.37 -3.55 40.32
C VAL A 809 -1.27 -2.32 40.18
N GLU A 810 -2.49 -2.47 39.65
CA GLU A 810 -3.49 -1.40 39.52
C GLU A 810 -4.07 -0.98 40.87
N GLU A 811 -4.33 -1.93 41.77
CA GLU A 811 -4.83 -1.68 43.13
C GLU A 811 -3.86 -0.81 43.93
N LYS A 812 -2.56 -0.99 43.71
CA LYS A 812 -1.49 -0.18 44.30
C LYS A 812 -1.27 1.16 43.59
N GLN A 813 -2.09 1.49 42.57
CA GLN A 813 -2.05 2.72 41.75
C GLN A 813 -0.67 3.08 41.19
N ILE A 814 0.12 2.07 40.86
CA ILE A 814 1.55 2.26 40.54
C ILE A 814 1.72 2.89 39.15
N LEU A 815 0.95 2.43 38.16
CA LEU A 815 1.12 2.77 36.74
C LEU A 815 -0.18 2.51 35.96
N ASP A 816 -0.40 3.27 34.88
CA ASP A 816 -1.37 2.90 33.83
C ASP A 816 -0.86 1.68 33.06
N LEU A 817 -1.65 0.60 33.08
CA LEU A 817 -1.30 -0.71 32.50
C LEU A 817 -1.99 -0.98 31.17
N ASN A 818 -2.83 -0.08 30.63
CA ASN A 818 -3.61 -0.34 29.40
C ASN A 818 -2.73 -0.79 28.23
N GLN A 819 -1.61 -0.09 28.00
CA GLN A 819 -0.63 -0.47 26.98
C GLN A 819 -0.04 -1.88 27.21
N PHE A 820 0.22 -2.25 28.47
CA PHE A 820 0.79 -3.56 28.79
C PHE A 820 -0.23 -4.68 28.64
N LYS A 821 -1.50 -4.44 28.99
CA LYS A 821 -2.61 -5.39 28.77
C LYS A 821 -2.74 -5.75 27.29
N GLU A 822 -2.69 -4.76 26.40
CA GLU A 822 -2.67 -5.01 24.94
C GLU A 822 -1.43 -5.80 24.51
N GLU A 823 -0.24 -5.44 24.99
CA GLU A 823 1.01 -6.15 24.66
C GLU A 823 0.99 -7.62 25.13
N TYR A 824 0.35 -7.92 26.27
CA TYR A 824 0.13 -9.30 26.76
C TYR A 824 -0.93 -10.05 25.95
N PHE A 825 -2.03 -9.39 25.58
CA PHE A 825 -3.04 -9.97 24.68
C PHE A 825 -2.42 -10.37 23.34
N ASP A 826 -1.60 -9.49 22.78
CA ASP A 826 -0.84 -9.76 21.56
C ASP A 826 0.16 -10.90 21.73
N GLY A 827 0.84 -10.96 22.89
CA GLY A 827 1.78 -12.01 23.23
C GLY A 827 1.14 -13.39 23.33
N THR A 828 -0.02 -13.50 23.99
CA THR A 828 -0.80 -14.74 24.12
C THR A 828 -1.47 -15.17 22.81
N ASN A 829 -1.79 -14.22 21.93
CA ASN A 829 -2.37 -14.48 20.61
C ASN A 829 -1.32 -14.64 19.48
N SER A 830 -0.04 -14.80 19.83
CA SER A 830 1.07 -14.78 18.88
C SER A 830 0.94 -15.80 17.74
N LEU A 831 0.51 -17.03 18.04
CA LEU A 831 0.31 -18.08 17.03
C LEU A 831 -0.62 -17.65 15.89
N LEU A 832 -1.87 -17.32 16.22
CA LEU A 832 -2.90 -16.95 15.24
C LEU A 832 -2.53 -15.64 14.51
N LYS A 833 -2.13 -14.62 15.28
CA LYS A 833 -1.75 -13.31 14.75
C LYS A 833 -0.60 -13.37 13.74
N ASN A 834 0.42 -14.21 13.97
CA ASN A 834 1.56 -14.31 13.05
C ASN A 834 1.21 -14.99 11.72
N TYR A 835 0.18 -15.83 11.68
CA TYR A 835 -0.24 -16.55 10.49
C TYR A 835 -1.47 -15.95 9.81
N GLY A 836 -2.08 -14.90 10.39
CA GLY A 836 -3.23 -14.20 9.81
C GLY A 836 -4.48 -15.08 9.74
N ILE A 837 -4.59 -16.01 10.68
CA ILE A 837 -5.75 -16.87 10.95
C ILE A 837 -6.38 -16.34 12.23
#